data_AF-A0A2Y9DVR5-F1
#
_entry.id   AF-A0A2Y9DVR5-F1
#
_cell.length_a   1.000
_cell.length_b   1.000
_cell.length_c   1.000
_cell.angle_alpha   90.00
_cell.angle_beta   90.00
_cell.angle_gamma   90.00
#
_symmetry.space_group_name_H-M   'P 1'
#
loop_
_entity.id
_entity.type
_entity.pdbx_description
1 polymer ?
#
loop_
_entity_poly.entity_id
_entity_poly.type
_entity_poly.pdbx_seq_one_letter_code
_entity_poly.pdbx_strand_id
1 'polypeptide(L)'
;MCGLYLGCLPPSSCFPSLGLRFCICRRCVDPGGHHNNCPSPVRNLSVEVQATSSVILNPQTYTYWVHWASASISRGTRNMATKVVVIEGLESGTSYTFTVWAERNGVCSDRAFHSPTPDSVNITSCVSTSGGRGIILTLSSPTRGYKAFELEVGGQQGLQNRSSCGRGMSVLGLQQAQSYIATIKAVWDGMRAPPASVTCYIDSADLHISKWLKPFFLTCTVYFLLWIPEGLPSWLSALVKCLPVLDQWFRMGSLQGTQSTSDIRITVKELEAGTLYTFTVWVERNGISSNIETIHASTVPNRVTSLGMQDQTNSSITLSWTAPLGPDQPPYTYWVQWSREESVQGTQNISDTSITVKELEAGTLYTFTVWVERNNVNSTNKMINASTVPNEVTDLNTTQTNNSVTLRWKPPTDPYSHLYIYWIQWATGGQLHRGKDLQGDKINQTAKTNETQYTVKALSPGTLYNFSVWAEINNVFSFIHSLHASTAPDPVAITSCVSTSGGYGVILTWSCPPGGYEVFKLQVGRQDFQNTTLCESGVSLSGFQPAQSYLATVTTVWDGMRAPSASMTCYTESTGVIVGSIVGVLLFVFILGLLVFFLKKRNKKSPEKQAARDLAFSFPGDILAEDFADHVRKNEKDSNCGFAEEYQQLALEGHDQPHMVASAPENNAKNRYRNVLPYDWSRVPLKPLHGEPGSDYINASFIPGLWSPQEFIAAQGPLAQTVGDFWRLVWEQQSHTLVMLTNCVESGWVKCEHYWPLDSQPCTHGHIQVTLVDEEVTENWTTRDLKLFHVEEQKALSVRQFHYIAWPDHGVPHSPDPLLAFWKVLRKWLDQNMGGGPPIVHCSAGVGRTGTLIALDVLLQQLECEGLVGPFNFVRKMRGSRPLMVQTEAQYVFLHQCILRFLQQSHPAPEEEEVMYENVADLLCENVAAIQAHKCEV
;
A
#
# COMPACT_ATOMS: atom_id res chain seq x y z
N MET A 1 -6.19 -2.23 83.30
CA MET A 1 -6.75 -3.41 84.00
C MET A 1 -6.14 -4.68 83.41
N CYS A 2 -6.20 -5.81 84.10
CA CYS A 2 -5.41 -7.02 83.81
C CYS A 2 -6.26 -8.21 83.27
N GLY A 3 -5.60 -9.25 82.75
CA GLY A 3 -6.18 -10.49 82.21
C GLY A 3 -6.24 -10.48 80.67
N LEU A 4 -5.36 -11.12 79.89
CA LEU A 4 -4.27 -12.10 80.14
C LEU A 4 -4.72 -13.56 80.36
N TYR A 5 -4.31 -14.44 79.42
CA TYR A 5 -3.90 -15.88 79.46
C TYR A 5 -4.29 -16.54 78.09
N LEU A 6 -3.34 -16.88 77.19
CA LEU A 6 -2.46 -18.08 77.09
C LEU A 6 -3.14 -19.34 76.49
N GLY A 7 -2.59 -20.05 75.49
CA GLY A 7 -1.41 -19.82 74.63
C GLY A 7 -0.87 -21.08 73.92
N CYS A 8 0.31 -20.96 73.25
CA CYS A 8 1.29 -22.03 72.92
C CYS A 8 0.98 -23.05 71.77
N LEU A 9 1.94 -23.56 70.97
CA LEU A 9 3.42 -23.42 70.90
C LEU A 9 4.00 -23.77 69.48
N PRO A 10 5.14 -23.17 69.02
CA PRO A 10 5.92 -23.56 67.83
C PRO A 10 7.39 -23.96 68.14
N PRO A 11 8.15 -24.54 67.18
CA PRO A 11 9.26 -23.83 66.47
C PRO A 11 9.36 -24.28 64.98
N SER A 12 10.39 -24.07 64.13
CA SER A 12 11.73 -23.40 64.06
C SER A 12 11.91 -22.83 62.61
N SER A 13 13.02 -22.52 61.90
CA SER A 13 14.52 -22.35 61.98
C SER A 13 14.95 -21.77 60.58
N CYS A 14 16.11 -21.17 60.24
CA CYS A 14 17.41 -20.87 60.88
C CYS A 14 18.12 -19.65 60.18
N PHE A 15 19.47 -19.55 60.20
CA PHE A 15 20.35 -18.40 59.79
C PHE A 15 21.79 -18.89 59.43
N PRO A 16 22.89 -18.09 59.18
CA PRO A 16 23.16 -16.65 58.80
C PRO A 16 24.00 -16.55 57.47
N SER A 17 25.02 -15.72 57.09
CA SER A 17 25.87 -14.53 57.51
C SER A 17 26.63 -13.99 56.21
N LEU A 18 27.66 -13.10 56.07
CA LEU A 18 28.50 -12.10 56.82
C LEU A 18 29.38 -11.25 55.80
N GLY A 19 29.98 -10.07 56.14
CA GLY A 19 31.13 -9.46 55.38
C GLY A 19 31.29 -7.90 55.37
N LEU A 20 32.52 -7.32 55.23
CA LEU A 20 32.88 -5.86 55.32
C LEU A 20 34.23 -5.45 54.62
N ARG A 21 34.42 -4.16 54.15
CA ARG A 21 35.65 -3.27 54.26
C ARG A 21 35.61 -1.89 53.49
N PHE A 22 36.76 -1.20 53.23
CA PHE A 22 37.00 0.29 53.39
C PHE A 22 37.95 1.01 52.36
N CYS A 23 38.05 2.38 52.41
CA CYS A 23 39.14 3.34 51.95
C CYS A 23 39.28 3.82 50.46
N ILE A 24 40.09 4.84 50.03
CA ILE A 24 40.30 6.30 50.38
C ILE A 24 41.35 7.02 49.43
N CYS A 25 41.24 8.36 49.17
CA CYS A 25 42.24 9.32 48.53
C CYS A 25 42.57 9.21 47.00
N ARG A 26 43.22 10.16 46.24
CA ARG A 26 43.91 11.49 46.47
C ARG A 26 43.91 12.45 45.21
N ARG A 27 44.73 13.53 45.18
CA ARG A 27 44.80 14.68 44.19
C ARG A 27 45.97 14.63 43.16
N CYS A 28 45.94 15.55 42.15
CA CYS A 28 47.05 16.23 41.37
C CYS A 28 47.36 15.77 39.91
N VAL A 29 47.90 16.60 38.96
CA VAL A 29 47.79 18.07 38.64
C VAL A 29 48.49 18.44 37.27
N ASP A 30 48.19 19.63 36.68
CA ASP A 30 48.92 20.40 35.61
C ASP A 30 49.01 19.91 34.12
N PRO A 31 49.37 20.78 33.12
CA PRO A 31 48.66 20.83 31.82
C PRO A 31 49.48 20.81 30.51
N GLY A 32 48.77 20.79 29.36
CA GLY A 32 49.25 21.27 28.05
C GLY A 32 49.19 20.25 26.89
N GLY A 33 48.95 20.70 25.65
CA GLY A 33 49.01 19.86 24.44
C GLY A 33 48.12 20.32 23.26
N HIS A 34 48.52 20.02 22.02
CA HIS A 34 47.84 20.43 20.78
C HIS A 34 47.38 19.22 19.93
N HIS A 35 46.32 19.44 19.13
CA HIS A 35 45.93 18.74 17.90
C HIS A 35 45.34 17.30 17.88
N ASN A 36 44.13 17.25 17.29
CA ASN A 36 43.58 16.28 16.32
C ASN A 36 42.99 14.91 16.76
N ASN A 37 41.69 14.79 16.44
CA ASN A 37 40.89 13.59 16.10
C ASN A 37 40.36 12.64 17.21
N CYS A 38 39.18 12.07 16.89
CA CYS A 38 38.27 11.19 17.64
C CYS A 38 38.91 9.87 18.16
N PRO A 39 38.35 9.16 19.18
CA PRO A 39 36.90 8.90 19.36
C PRO A 39 36.32 8.83 20.81
N SER A 40 35.08 8.32 20.90
CA SER A 40 34.15 8.06 22.03
C SER A 40 34.66 7.06 23.13
N PRO A 41 33.92 6.67 24.22
CA PRO A 41 32.53 6.99 24.64
C PRO A 41 32.20 7.10 26.19
N VAL A 42 30.91 7.34 26.53
CA VAL A 42 30.11 6.87 27.73
C VAL A 42 30.24 7.47 29.18
N ARG A 43 29.11 8.11 29.61
CA ARG A 43 28.35 8.18 30.91
C ARG A 43 29.00 8.26 32.32
N ASN A 44 28.55 9.24 33.12
CA ASN A 44 27.69 9.16 34.35
C ASN A 44 27.34 10.61 34.80
N LEU A 45 26.20 11.04 35.36
CA LEU A 45 25.08 10.48 36.16
C LEU A 45 25.25 10.57 37.69
N SER A 46 24.49 11.49 38.32
CA SER A 46 24.14 11.51 39.76
C SER A 46 22.81 12.25 39.96
N VAL A 47 22.14 12.03 41.10
CA VAL A 47 20.77 12.46 41.44
C VAL A 47 20.73 12.85 42.92
N GLU A 48 19.87 13.78 43.34
CA GLU A 48 19.40 13.82 44.73
C GLU A 48 17.92 14.23 44.83
N VAL A 49 17.24 13.71 45.85
CA VAL A 49 15.79 13.80 46.11
C VAL A 49 15.58 13.72 47.62
N GLN A 50 14.70 14.55 48.21
CA GLN A 50 13.95 14.14 49.40
C GLN A 50 12.66 14.95 49.62
N ALA A 51 11.75 14.37 50.41
CA ALA A 51 10.38 14.84 50.63
C ALA A 51 9.83 14.32 51.98
N THR A 52 8.86 15.04 52.56
CA THR A 52 7.97 14.63 53.68
C THR A 52 6.87 15.70 53.86
N SER A 53 5.64 15.42 54.31
CA SER A 53 4.93 14.14 54.50
C SER A 53 3.42 14.36 54.78
N SER A 54 2.56 13.55 54.13
CA SER A 54 1.25 13.04 54.59
C SER A 54 0.25 13.92 55.38
N VAL A 55 -0.93 14.14 54.78
CA VAL A 55 -2.24 13.99 55.45
C VAL A 55 -3.17 13.22 54.50
N ILE A 56 -4.02 12.32 55.03
CA ILE A 56 -5.09 11.65 54.27
C ILE A 56 -6.43 12.15 54.82
N LEU A 57 -7.32 12.62 53.93
CA LEU A 57 -8.78 12.50 54.03
C LEU A 57 -9.41 12.91 52.68
N ASN A 58 -10.35 12.10 52.18
CA ASN A 58 -11.26 12.43 51.06
C ASN A 58 -12.58 12.99 51.68
N PRO A 59 -13.48 13.68 50.95
CA PRO A 59 -13.77 13.52 49.52
C PRO A 59 -13.95 14.83 48.69
N GLN A 60 -14.36 14.66 47.43
CA GLN A 60 -14.83 15.67 46.45
C GLN A 60 -13.77 16.55 45.77
N THR A 61 -13.19 16.03 44.69
CA THR A 61 -12.52 16.83 43.65
C THR A 61 -13.47 17.09 42.47
N TYR A 62 -13.94 18.33 42.31
CA TYR A 62 -14.58 18.79 41.08
C TYR A 62 -13.51 19.15 40.04
N THR A 63 -13.55 18.52 38.86
CA THR A 63 -12.60 18.80 37.77
C THR A 63 -13.17 19.87 36.83
N TYR A 64 -12.65 21.09 36.92
CA TYR A 64 -12.99 22.18 35.99
C TYR A 64 -12.08 22.14 34.74
N TRP A 65 -12.67 22.27 33.56
CA TRP A 65 -11.95 22.27 32.29
C TRP A 65 -11.66 23.71 31.83
N VAL A 66 -10.38 24.01 31.56
CA VAL A 66 -9.94 25.30 31.01
C VAL A 66 -9.87 25.20 29.48
N HIS A 67 -10.73 25.95 28.78
CA HIS A 67 -10.69 26.08 27.33
C HIS A 67 -9.57 27.02 26.87
N TRP A 68 -8.90 26.65 25.78
CA TRP A 68 -7.87 27.47 25.13
C TRP A 68 -8.42 28.04 23.81
N ALA A 69 -8.37 29.35 23.65
CA ALA A 69 -8.68 30.02 22.38
C ALA A 69 -7.40 30.55 21.72
N SER A 70 -7.11 30.12 20.49
CA SER A 70 -5.97 30.60 19.72
C SER A 70 -6.37 31.75 18.79
N ALA A 71 -5.98 32.97 19.13
CA ALA A 71 -6.01 34.11 18.20
C ALA A 71 -4.64 34.29 17.55
N SER A 72 -4.59 34.45 16.22
CA SER A 72 -3.36 34.74 15.48
C SER A 72 -3.32 36.21 15.06
N ILE A 73 -2.15 36.84 15.21
CA ILE A 73 -1.85 38.19 14.71
C ILE A 73 -0.57 38.11 13.87
N SER A 74 -0.56 38.83 12.75
CA SER A 74 0.55 38.84 11.79
C SER A 74 1.79 39.59 12.31
N ARG A 75 2.96 39.27 11.76
CA ARG A 75 4.24 39.88 12.17
C ARG A 75 4.34 41.34 11.69
N GLY A 76 4.47 42.28 12.63
CA GLY A 76 4.92 43.65 12.39
C GLY A 76 5.93 44.09 13.45
N THR A 77 7.19 44.26 13.04
CA THR A 77 8.33 44.80 13.83
C THR A 77 8.65 44.13 15.19
N ARG A 78 9.75 44.58 15.84
CA ARG A 78 10.36 43.94 17.02
C ARG A 78 9.92 44.64 18.31
N ASN A 79 9.48 43.88 19.30
CA ASN A 79 9.77 44.10 20.73
C ASN A 79 9.40 42.84 21.55
N MET A 80 9.92 42.72 22.77
CA MET A 80 9.57 41.62 23.67
C MET A 80 8.12 41.79 24.17
N ALA A 81 7.29 40.77 23.96
CA ALA A 81 5.92 40.76 24.45
C ALA A 81 5.83 40.09 25.83
N THR A 82 5.70 40.89 26.88
CA THR A 82 5.37 40.41 28.23
C THR A 82 3.97 39.79 28.22
N LYS A 83 3.86 38.47 28.42
CA LYS A 83 2.56 37.83 28.65
C LYS A 83 2.09 38.10 30.08
N VAL A 84 0.99 38.84 30.22
CA VAL A 84 0.25 38.92 31.49
C VAL A 84 -0.56 37.64 31.64
N VAL A 85 -0.40 36.95 32.77
CA VAL A 85 -1.28 35.86 33.18
C VAL A 85 -2.27 36.43 34.18
N VAL A 86 -3.56 36.40 33.86
CA VAL A 86 -4.62 36.74 34.81
C VAL A 86 -5.06 35.43 35.47
N ILE A 87 -5.08 35.41 36.80
CA ILE A 87 -5.57 34.28 37.61
C ILE A 87 -6.80 34.80 38.36
N GLU A 88 -7.98 34.33 37.97
CA GLU A 88 -9.24 34.63 38.66
C GLU A 88 -9.56 33.52 39.67
N GLY A 89 -10.33 33.83 40.72
CA GLY A 89 -10.69 32.86 41.76
C GLY A 89 -9.69 32.73 42.92
N LEU A 90 -8.81 33.70 43.16
CA LEU A 90 -7.99 33.77 44.38
C LEU A 90 -8.81 34.36 45.53
N GLU A 91 -8.79 33.73 46.71
CA GLU A 91 -9.55 34.18 47.89
C GLU A 91 -8.81 35.29 48.66
N SER A 92 -9.57 36.23 49.22
CA SER A 92 -9.03 37.39 49.93
C SER A 92 -8.38 36.99 51.26
N GLY A 93 -7.15 37.46 51.49
CA GLY A 93 -6.39 37.24 52.72
C GLY A 93 -5.36 36.10 52.65
N THR A 94 -5.39 35.27 51.61
CA THR A 94 -4.45 34.14 51.44
C THR A 94 -3.18 34.58 50.71
N SER A 95 -1.99 34.26 51.26
CA SER A 95 -0.71 34.48 50.56
C SER A 95 -0.38 33.32 49.62
N TYR A 96 -0.30 33.62 48.32
CA TYR A 96 0.10 32.67 47.28
C TYR A 96 1.55 32.93 46.86
N THR A 97 2.32 31.87 46.63
CA THR A 97 3.71 31.93 46.12
C THR A 97 3.81 31.16 44.81
N PHE A 98 4.22 31.82 43.74
CA PHE A 98 4.27 31.24 42.39
C PHE A 98 5.71 30.99 41.96
N THR A 99 6.01 29.80 41.43
CA THR A 99 7.33 29.45 40.89
C THR A 99 7.19 29.10 39.41
N VAL A 100 7.88 29.83 38.53
CA VAL A 100 7.84 29.61 37.08
C VAL A 100 9.06 28.80 36.65
N TRP A 101 8.82 27.63 36.07
CA TRP A 101 9.85 26.76 35.49
C TRP A 101 9.82 26.85 33.96
N ALA A 102 10.99 26.80 33.34
CA ALA A 102 11.15 26.73 31.89
C ALA A 102 12.18 25.66 31.54
N GLU A 103 11.70 24.48 31.14
CA GLU A 103 12.55 23.33 30.82
C GLU A 103 12.72 23.18 29.29
N ARG A 104 13.86 22.62 28.87
CA ARG A 104 14.24 22.52 27.45
C ARG A 104 14.82 21.14 27.12
N ASN A 105 14.17 20.47 26.18
CA ASN A 105 14.47 19.15 25.60
C ASN A 105 14.07 17.95 26.49
N GLY A 106 13.21 17.07 25.95
CA GLY A 106 12.79 15.82 26.58
C GLY A 106 12.24 14.83 25.54
N VAL A 107 13.01 13.77 25.29
CA VAL A 107 12.74 12.70 24.31
C VAL A 107 11.45 11.94 24.65
N CYS A 108 10.62 11.62 23.64
CA CYS A 108 9.58 10.59 23.78
C CYS A 108 10.23 9.19 23.75
N SER A 109 10.00 8.39 24.79
CA SER A 109 10.30 6.96 24.79
C SER A 109 9.10 6.19 24.23
N ASP A 110 9.35 5.17 23.42
CA ASP A 110 8.32 4.17 23.12
C ASP A 110 7.98 3.38 24.39
N ARG A 111 6.67 3.31 24.71
CA ARG A 111 5.92 2.24 25.42
C ARG A 111 4.71 2.79 26.20
N ALA A 112 3.52 2.73 25.61
CA ALA A 112 2.26 2.50 26.34
C ALA A 112 1.12 2.16 25.37
N PHE A 113 0.59 0.93 25.48
CA PHE A 113 -0.72 0.44 25.03
C PHE A 113 -1.29 0.81 23.64
N HIS A 114 -1.47 -0.22 22.81
CA HIS A 114 -2.16 -0.14 21.53
C HIS A 114 -3.67 0.08 21.68
N SER A 115 -4.22 1.00 20.90
CA SER A 115 -5.56 0.91 20.30
C SER A 115 -5.39 1.14 18.78
N PRO A 116 -5.99 0.34 17.88
CA PRO A 116 -5.67 0.44 16.44
C PRO A 116 -6.29 1.66 15.74
N THR A 117 -7.38 2.20 16.27
CA THR A 117 -8.22 3.21 15.60
C THR A 117 -7.75 4.64 15.88
N PRO A 118 -7.64 5.50 14.86
CA PRO A 118 -7.47 6.94 15.04
C PRO A 118 -8.79 7.63 15.47
N ASP A 119 -8.69 8.71 16.24
CA ASP A 119 -9.80 9.62 16.57
C ASP A 119 -10.41 10.24 15.27
N SER A 120 -11.67 10.70 15.32
CA SER A 120 -12.29 11.43 14.21
C SER A 120 -11.90 12.93 14.20
N VAL A 121 -11.99 13.58 13.03
CA VAL A 121 -11.56 14.98 12.83
C VAL A 121 -12.68 15.75 12.14
N ASN A 122 -13.28 16.70 12.88
CA ASN A 122 -14.49 17.39 12.46
C ASN A 122 -14.20 18.77 11.86
N ILE A 123 -15.02 19.17 10.88
CA ILE A 123 -15.02 20.52 10.33
C ILE A 123 -15.88 21.40 11.25
N THR A 124 -15.29 22.42 11.87
CA THR A 124 -15.91 23.26 12.90
C THR A 124 -16.52 24.57 12.35
N SER A 125 -16.16 24.97 11.14
CA SER A 125 -16.81 26.09 10.43
C SER A 125 -16.57 25.99 8.93
N CYS A 126 -17.54 26.42 8.12
CA CYS A 126 -17.36 26.72 6.70
C CYS A 126 -17.84 28.15 6.40
N VAL A 127 -17.02 28.98 5.74
CA VAL A 127 -17.32 30.39 5.47
C VAL A 127 -16.91 30.77 4.04
N SER A 128 -17.76 31.51 3.33
CA SER A 128 -17.47 32.07 2.01
C SER A 128 -16.30 33.06 2.03
N THR A 129 -15.45 33.02 0.99
CA THR A 129 -14.33 33.97 0.84
C THR A 129 -14.81 35.37 0.45
N SER A 130 -14.08 36.41 0.88
CA SER A 130 -14.40 37.81 0.57
C SER A 130 -14.23 38.11 -0.93
N GLY A 131 -15.29 37.87 -1.71
CA GLY A 131 -15.29 37.91 -3.17
C GLY A 131 -15.96 36.71 -3.86
N GLY A 132 -16.58 35.80 -3.10
CA GLY A 132 -17.49 34.76 -3.62
C GLY A 132 -16.85 33.81 -4.63
N ARG A 133 -15.59 33.40 -4.43
CA ARG A 133 -14.87 32.53 -5.37
C ARG A 133 -14.11 31.40 -4.66
N GLY A 134 -14.69 30.91 -3.57
CA GLY A 134 -14.08 29.91 -2.71
C GLY A 134 -14.62 29.93 -1.28
N ILE A 135 -14.21 28.94 -0.49
CA ILE A 135 -14.60 28.74 0.91
C ILE A 135 -13.37 28.60 1.82
N ILE A 136 -13.56 28.89 3.11
CA ILE A 136 -12.58 28.67 4.19
C ILE A 136 -13.17 27.67 5.19
N LEU A 137 -12.43 26.60 5.47
CA LEU A 137 -12.78 25.55 6.42
C LEU A 137 -11.90 25.63 7.67
N THR A 138 -12.50 25.48 8.85
CA THR A 138 -11.76 25.31 10.12
C THR A 138 -11.97 23.89 10.64
N LEU A 139 -10.95 23.31 11.28
CA LEU A 139 -10.97 21.95 11.81
C LEU A 139 -10.84 21.93 13.33
N SER A 140 -11.38 20.88 13.96
CA SER A 140 -11.11 20.54 15.36
C SER A 140 -9.64 20.16 15.57
N SER A 141 -8.99 20.73 16.58
CA SER A 141 -7.62 20.33 16.97
C SER A 141 -7.59 18.88 17.48
N PRO A 142 -6.83 17.97 16.84
CA PRO A 142 -6.83 16.56 17.22
C PRO A 142 -6.06 16.28 18.53
N THR A 143 -6.56 15.33 19.31
CA THR A 143 -5.94 14.81 20.54
C THR A 143 -4.70 13.95 20.30
N ARG A 144 -4.56 13.36 19.10
CA ARG A 144 -3.45 12.48 18.71
C ARG A 144 -2.85 12.86 17.34
N GLY A 145 -1.68 12.30 17.04
CA GLY A 145 -0.76 12.85 16.03
C GLY A 145 -0.93 12.34 14.59
N TYR A 146 -1.91 12.87 13.86
CA TYR A 146 -2.05 12.67 12.40
C TYR A 146 -0.82 13.13 11.61
N LYS A 147 -0.54 12.49 10.47
CA LYS A 147 0.52 12.90 9.54
C LYS A 147 0.02 13.92 8.52
N ALA A 148 -1.14 13.66 7.91
CA ALA A 148 -1.75 14.53 6.90
C ALA A 148 -3.29 14.44 6.93
N PHE A 149 -3.92 15.41 6.26
CA PHE A 149 -5.35 15.40 5.98
C PHE A 149 -5.58 15.49 4.46
N GLU A 150 -6.45 14.65 3.92
CA GLU A 150 -7.00 14.78 2.57
C GLU A 150 -8.28 15.63 2.66
N LEU A 151 -8.32 16.78 2.01
CA LEU A 151 -9.53 17.60 1.87
C LEU A 151 -10.06 17.50 0.43
N GLU A 152 -11.37 17.35 0.29
CA GLU A 152 -12.07 17.16 -0.98
C GLU A 152 -13.30 18.08 -1.02
N VAL A 153 -13.36 19.01 -1.98
CA VAL A 153 -14.47 19.98 -2.11
C VAL A 153 -14.91 20.07 -3.57
N GLY A 154 -16.17 19.73 -3.85
CA GLY A 154 -16.75 19.91 -5.19
C GLY A 154 -16.02 19.19 -6.33
N GLY A 155 -15.29 18.10 -6.04
CA GLY A 155 -14.46 17.37 -7.00
C GLY A 155 -12.97 17.77 -7.03
N GLN A 156 -12.56 18.82 -6.31
CA GLN A 156 -11.14 19.14 -6.12
C GLN A 156 -10.60 18.47 -4.85
N GLN A 157 -9.54 17.67 -4.99
CA GLN A 157 -8.81 17.06 -3.86
C GLN A 157 -7.50 17.80 -3.58
N GLY A 158 -7.13 17.91 -2.30
CA GLY A 158 -5.85 18.46 -1.86
C GLY A 158 -5.37 17.83 -0.55
N LEU A 159 -4.16 17.26 -0.56
CA LEU A 159 -3.48 16.85 0.67
C LEU A 159 -2.86 18.07 1.36
N GLN A 160 -3.04 18.14 2.68
CA GLN A 160 -2.42 19.14 3.55
C GLN A 160 -1.60 18.47 4.64
N ASN A 161 -0.33 18.86 4.70
CA ASN A 161 0.65 18.35 5.66
C ASN A 161 0.48 19.03 7.02
N ARG A 162 0.98 18.40 8.10
CA ARG A 162 0.70 18.66 9.54
C ARG A 162 0.82 20.11 10.10
N SER A 163 1.19 21.11 9.30
CA SER A 163 1.47 22.48 9.76
C SER A 163 0.24 23.42 9.81
N SER A 164 -0.93 22.97 9.35
CA SER A 164 -2.15 23.79 9.19
C SER A 164 -3.21 23.66 10.29
N CYS A 165 -3.06 22.79 11.30
CA CYS A 165 -3.98 22.79 12.46
C CYS A 165 -4.04 24.18 13.13
N GLY A 166 -5.26 24.72 13.30
CA GLY A 166 -5.49 26.08 13.79
C GLY A 166 -5.35 27.20 12.74
N ARG A 167 -5.19 26.87 11.45
CA ARG A 167 -5.27 27.82 10.32
C ARG A 167 -6.32 27.35 9.32
N GLY A 168 -7.23 28.24 8.94
CA GLY A 168 -8.32 27.91 8.02
C GLY A 168 -7.81 27.48 6.64
N MET A 169 -8.36 26.39 6.11
CA MET A 169 -8.04 25.84 4.79
C MET A 169 -8.90 26.53 3.73
N SER A 170 -8.28 27.28 2.82
CA SER A 170 -8.98 27.98 1.74
C SER A 170 -9.00 27.17 0.44
N VAL A 171 -10.18 26.87 -0.09
CA VAL A 171 -10.37 26.32 -1.44
C VAL A 171 -10.91 27.44 -2.35
N LEU A 172 -10.30 27.63 -3.52
CA LEU A 172 -10.58 28.73 -4.45
C LEU A 172 -10.93 28.21 -5.85
N GLY A 173 -11.71 28.98 -6.61
CA GLY A 173 -12.13 28.64 -7.98
C GLY A 173 -13.50 27.98 -8.11
N LEU A 174 -14.25 27.87 -7.01
CA LEU A 174 -15.62 27.35 -6.97
C LEU A 174 -16.62 28.37 -7.56
N GLN A 175 -17.75 27.89 -8.12
CA GLN A 175 -18.78 28.73 -8.73
C GLN A 175 -19.69 29.38 -7.67
N GLN A 176 -20.36 30.47 -8.06
CA GLN A 176 -21.23 31.26 -7.20
C GLN A 176 -22.66 30.73 -7.14
N ALA A 177 -23.37 31.07 -6.06
CA ALA A 177 -24.74 30.65 -5.79
C ALA A 177 -24.97 29.13 -5.80
N GLN A 178 -23.93 28.35 -5.45
CA GLN A 178 -23.94 26.90 -5.41
C GLN A 178 -23.56 26.36 -4.02
N SER A 179 -23.99 25.13 -3.75
CA SER A 179 -23.61 24.37 -2.57
C SER A 179 -22.59 23.27 -2.92
N TYR A 180 -21.50 23.19 -2.15
CA TYR A 180 -20.46 22.19 -2.31
C TYR A 180 -20.33 21.34 -1.04
N ILE A 181 -20.26 20.03 -1.20
CA ILE A 181 -19.89 19.13 -0.10
C ILE A 181 -18.37 19.21 0.05
N ALA A 182 -17.92 19.51 1.27
CA ALA A 182 -16.54 19.48 1.70
C ALA A 182 -16.33 18.26 2.62
N THR A 183 -15.47 17.35 2.22
CA THR A 183 -15.16 16.09 2.92
C THR A 183 -13.69 16.08 3.34
N ILE A 184 -13.40 15.72 4.58
CA ILE A 184 -12.03 15.55 5.09
C ILE A 184 -11.80 14.12 5.58
N LYS A 185 -10.64 13.56 5.21
CA LYS A 185 -10.16 12.24 5.67
C LYS A 185 -8.82 12.44 6.39
N ALA A 186 -8.71 11.96 7.62
CA ALA A 186 -7.48 12.06 8.41
C ALA A 186 -6.65 10.77 8.28
N VAL A 187 -5.33 10.89 8.07
CA VAL A 187 -4.46 9.75 7.76
C VAL A 187 -3.39 9.55 8.84
N TRP A 188 -3.29 8.32 9.35
CA TRP A 188 -2.33 7.90 10.36
C TRP A 188 -1.79 6.50 10.04
N ASP A 189 -0.48 6.40 9.78
CA ASP A 189 0.28 5.18 9.48
C ASP A 189 -0.43 4.12 8.61
N GLY A 190 -0.98 4.59 7.48
CA GLY A 190 -1.65 3.75 6.47
C GLY A 190 -3.12 3.47 6.76
N MET A 191 -3.59 3.73 7.98
CA MET A 191 -5.00 3.69 8.35
C MET A 191 -5.66 5.04 8.06
N ARG A 192 -6.88 5.01 7.51
CA ARG A 192 -7.72 6.20 7.29
C ARG A 192 -8.77 6.26 8.39
N ALA A 193 -8.94 7.42 9.01
CA ALA A 193 -10.10 7.68 9.86
C ALA A 193 -11.38 7.78 8.99
N PRO A 194 -12.59 7.59 9.57
CA PRO A 194 -13.85 7.84 8.87
C PRO A 194 -13.90 9.26 8.28
N PRO A 195 -14.41 9.45 7.05
CA PRO A 195 -14.53 10.76 6.43
C PRO A 195 -15.60 11.61 7.14
N ALA A 196 -15.24 12.80 7.58
CA ALA A 196 -16.21 13.81 8.04
C ALA A 196 -16.55 14.75 6.89
N SER A 197 -17.83 15.11 6.70
CA SER A 197 -18.25 16.01 5.62
C SER A 197 -19.26 17.06 6.06
N VAL A 198 -19.29 18.19 5.35
CA VAL A 198 -20.22 19.30 5.58
C VAL A 198 -20.60 19.96 4.25
N THR A 199 -21.84 20.44 4.14
CA THR A 199 -22.29 21.23 2.99
C THR A 199 -22.00 22.71 3.21
N CYS A 200 -21.26 23.30 2.28
CA CYS A 200 -20.89 24.72 2.24
C CYS A 200 -21.67 25.45 1.14
N TYR A 201 -22.05 26.69 1.38
CA TYR A 201 -22.71 27.55 0.38
C TYR A 201 -21.80 28.72 0.00
N ILE A 202 -21.87 29.16 -1.27
CA ILE A 202 -21.10 30.31 -1.78
C ILE A 202 -22.06 31.38 -2.29
N ASP A 203 -21.98 32.57 -1.71
CA ASP A 203 -22.78 33.73 -2.08
C ASP A 203 -22.48 34.24 -3.50
N SER A 204 -23.45 34.90 -4.14
CA SER A 204 -23.24 35.59 -5.42
C SER A 204 -22.46 36.90 -5.25
N ALA A 205 -21.67 37.29 -6.26
CA ALA A 205 -20.88 38.53 -6.21
C ALA A 205 -21.67 39.80 -6.57
N ASP A 206 -22.93 39.68 -7.02
CA ASP A 206 -23.80 40.81 -7.37
C ASP A 206 -24.41 41.51 -6.14
N LEU A 207 -23.55 42.03 -5.27
CA LEU A 207 -23.86 43.13 -4.38
C LEU A 207 -22.72 44.16 -4.36
N HIS A 208 -22.40 44.70 -5.54
CA HIS A 208 -21.16 45.44 -5.80
C HIS A 208 -21.17 46.91 -5.28
N ILE A 209 -21.59 47.12 -4.02
CA ILE A 209 -21.50 48.41 -3.33
C ILE A 209 -20.06 48.64 -2.83
N SER A 210 -19.33 49.46 -3.58
CA SER A 210 -18.08 50.18 -3.25
C SER A 210 -17.09 49.56 -2.24
N LYS A 211 -15.88 49.26 -2.72
CA LYS A 211 -14.66 49.07 -1.90
C LYS A 211 -14.26 50.34 -1.13
N TRP A 212 -14.92 50.67 -0.01
CA TRP A 212 -14.45 51.66 0.99
C TRP A 212 -15.19 51.50 2.34
N LEU A 213 -15.00 50.39 3.06
CA LEU A 213 -15.25 50.29 4.53
C LEU A 213 -14.86 48.91 5.12
N LYS A 214 -13.67 48.83 5.72
CA LYS A 214 -13.12 47.86 6.71
C LYS A 214 -11.59 47.88 6.53
N PRO A 215 -10.89 48.74 7.30
CA PRO A 215 -10.39 48.25 8.57
C PRO A 215 -10.42 49.32 9.69
N PHE A 216 -11.60 49.51 10.32
CA PHE A 216 -11.70 50.25 11.58
C PHE A 216 -12.81 49.65 12.45
N PHE A 217 -12.42 48.80 13.40
CA PHE A 217 -12.99 48.75 14.76
C PHE A 217 -12.16 47.79 15.63
N LEU A 218 -10.97 48.23 16.06
CA LEU A 218 -10.49 47.94 17.40
C LEU A 218 -9.46 49.00 17.86
N THR A 219 -9.67 49.53 19.07
CA THR A 219 -8.75 50.32 19.92
C THR A 219 -8.31 51.74 19.52
N CYS A 220 -8.16 52.55 20.58
CA CYS A 220 -7.33 53.76 20.71
C CYS A 220 -7.74 55.08 20.02
N THR A 221 -8.66 55.77 20.70
CA THR A 221 -8.85 57.22 20.74
C THR A 221 -7.54 58.04 20.77
N VAL A 222 -7.30 58.88 19.76
CA VAL A 222 -6.51 60.12 19.86
C VAL A 222 -7.18 61.20 19.02
N TYR A 223 -7.25 62.44 19.53
CA TYR A 223 -7.74 63.61 18.79
C TYR A 223 -6.84 63.95 17.60
N PHE A 224 -7.39 64.48 16.51
CA PHE A 224 -6.87 65.73 15.93
C PHE A 224 -7.97 66.49 15.16
N LEU A 225 -7.76 67.81 15.01
CA LEU A 225 -8.77 68.74 14.48
C LEU A 225 -8.97 68.62 12.97
N LEU A 226 -10.21 68.82 12.52
CA LEU A 226 -10.52 69.02 11.11
C LEU A 226 -10.25 70.48 10.72
N TRP A 227 -9.40 70.72 9.72
CA TRP A 227 -9.33 72.00 9.02
C TRP A 227 -10.36 71.97 7.88
N ILE A 228 -11.32 72.90 7.90
CA ILE A 228 -12.39 73.00 6.91
C ILE A 228 -12.09 74.19 5.99
N PRO A 229 -11.86 73.97 4.68
CA PRO A 229 -11.97 75.01 3.66
C PRO A 229 -13.45 75.39 3.48
N GLU A 230 -13.74 76.68 3.39
CA GLU A 230 -15.12 77.18 3.27
C GLU A 230 -15.71 76.92 1.87
N GLY A 231 -17.03 76.70 1.79
CA GLY A 231 -17.77 76.78 0.50
C GLY A 231 -18.50 75.52 0.01
N LEU A 232 -19.32 74.87 0.85
CA LEU A 232 -20.33 73.89 0.38
C LEU A 232 -21.75 74.22 0.91
N PRO A 233 -22.80 74.09 0.08
CA PRO A 233 -24.15 74.53 0.42
C PRO A 233 -24.87 73.60 1.41
N SER A 234 -25.82 74.18 2.14
CA SER A 234 -26.47 73.59 3.34
C SER A 234 -27.22 72.28 3.12
N TRP A 235 -27.58 71.90 1.89
CA TRP A 235 -28.33 70.66 1.63
C TRP A 235 -27.48 69.39 1.70
N LEU A 236 -26.16 69.44 1.45
CA LEU A 236 -25.28 68.27 1.64
C LEU A 236 -25.11 67.89 3.12
N SER A 237 -25.21 68.87 4.03
CA SER A 237 -25.08 68.67 5.49
C SER A 237 -26.15 67.73 6.06
N ALA A 238 -27.35 67.73 5.47
CA ALA A 238 -28.44 66.85 5.89
C ALA A 238 -28.25 65.40 5.41
N LEU A 239 -27.78 65.20 4.17
CA LEU A 239 -27.70 63.88 3.55
C LEU A 239 -26.71 62.93 4.26
N VAL A 240 -25.61 63.48 4.79
CA VAL A 240 -24.52 62.73 5.42
C VAL A 240 -24.87 62.23 6.84
N LYS A 241 -25.97 62.69 7.44
CA LYS A 241 -26.35 62.36 8.83
C LYS A 241 -27.37 61.22 9.01
N CYS A 242 -27.93 60.66 7.93
CA CYS A 242 -29.03 59.69 8.02
C CYS A 242 -28.67 58.24 7.63
N LEU A 243 -27.40 57.95 7.30
CA LEU A 243 -26.98 56.67 6.70
C LEU A 243 -26.28 55.62 7.63
N PRO A 244 -26.49 55.64 8.96
CA PRO A 244 -26.23 54.44 9.78
C PRO A 244 -27.42 54.00 10.67
N VAL A 245 -28.66 54.45 10.41
CA VAL A 245 -29.82 54.18 11.28
C VAL A 245 -30.83 53.17 10.71
N LEU A 246 -30.88 52.95 9.39
CA LEU A 246 -31.90 52.09 8.77
C LEU A 246 -31.71 50.58 9.01
N ASP A 247 -30.48 50.07 9.00
CA ASP A 247 -30.20 48.62 9.00
C ASP A 247 -30.60 47.94 10.32
N GLN A 248 -30.47 48.66 11.45
CA GLN A 248 -30.80 48.13 12.76
C GLN A 248 -32.31 48.07 13.06
N TRP A 249 -33.16 48.73 12.25
CA TRP A 249 -34.62 48.65 12.38
C TRP A 249 -35.23 47.40 11.73
N PHE A 250 -34.61 46.86 10.68
CA PHE A 250 -35.22 45.75 9.92
C PHE A 250 -35.11 44.36 10.58
N ARG A 251 -34.20 44.18 11.56
CA ARG A 251 -34.05 42.91 12.31
C ARG A 251 -34.84 42.84 13.62
N MET A 252 -35.67 43.85 13.92
CA MET A 252 -36.63 43.83 15.04
C MET A 252 -38.05 44.21 14.62
N GLY A 253 -38.31 44.29 13.30
CA GLY A 253 -39.64 44.48 12.76
C GLY A 253 -40.49 43.21 12.88
N SER A 254 -41.43 43.20 13.82
CA SER A 254 -42.56 42.27 13.78
C SER A 254 -43.31 42.42 12.45
N LEU A 255 -43.71 41.31 11.81
CA LEU A 255 -44.56 41.30 10.61
C LEU A 255 -45.98 41.83 10.93
N GLN A 256 -46.12 43.15 11.05
CA GLN A 256 -47.38 43.86 11.24
C GLN A 256 -48.06 44.10 9.89
N GLY A 257 -48.76 43.09 9.40
CA GLY A 257 -49.68 43.21 8.26
C GLY A 257 -51.14 43.19 8.73
N THR A 258 -51.83 44.32 8.67
CA THR A 258 -53.29 44.36 8.86
C THR A 258 -53.99 43.90 7.59
N GLN A 259 -54.76 42.81 7.67
CA GLN A 259 -55.59 42.32 6.57
C GLN A 259 -57.07 42.42 6.95
N SER A 260 -57.88 43.07 6.13
CA SER A 260 -59.33 43.16 6.30
C SER A 260 -60.04 42.06 5.50
N THR A 261 -61.08 41.48 6.09
CA THR A 261 -61.93 40.46 5.47
C THR A 261 -63.39 40.67 5.89
N SER A 262 -64.33 40.21 5.05
CA SER A 262 -65.76 40.12 5.38
C SER A 262 -66.20 38.71 5.79
N ASP A 263 -65.29 37.72 5.71
CA ASP A 263 -65.51 36.34 6.17
C ASP A 263 -65.14 36.20 7.65
N ILE A 264 -65.76 35.25 8.34
CA ILE A 264 -65.49 34.90 9.75
C ILE A 264 -64.23 34.02 9.92
N ARG A 265 -63.43 33.87 8.86
CA ARG A 265 -62.17 33.12 8.82
C ARG A 265 -61.14 33.83 7.93
N ILE A 266 -59.87 33.69 8.28
CA ILE A 266 -58.74 34.15 7.47
C ILE A 266 -57.56 33.20 7.67
N THR A 267 -56.82 32.91 6.59
CA THR A 267 -55.59 32.11 6.63
C THR A 267 -54.41 33.03 6.37
N VAL A 268 -53.70 33.41 7.44
CA VAL A 268 -52.46 34.18 7.32
C VAL A 268 -51.38 33.28 6.69
N LYS A 269 -50.72 33.79 5.66
CA LYS A 269 -49.64 33.12 4.91
C LYS A 269 -48.30 33.82 5.18
N GLU A 270 -47.22 33.29 4.62
CA GLU A 270 -45.89 33.92 4.66
C GLU A 270 -45.32 34.11 6.08
N LEU A 271 -45.81 33.29 7.03
CA LEU A 271 -45.28 33.17 8.38
C LEU A 271 -44.03 32.28 8.39
N GLU A 272 -43.03 32.66 9.18
CA GLU A 272 -41.81 31.89 9.45
C GLU A 272 -42.12 30.64 10.29
N ALA A 273 -41.36 29.57 10.12
CA ALA A 273 -41.58 28.28 10.77
C ALA A 273 -40.91 28.17 12.17
N GLY A 274 -41.65 27.65 13.16
CA GLY A 274 -41.20 27.56 14.55
C GLY A 274 -41.30 28.89 15.34
N THR A 275 -42.02 29.87 14.80
CA THR A 275 -42.13 31.23 15.34
C THR A 275 -43.45 31.42 16.08
N LEU A 276 -43.40 32.01 17.29
CA LEU A 276 -44.59 32.38 18.06
C LEU A 276 -45.14 33.72 17.57
N TYR A 277 -46.35 33.70 17.01
CA TYR A 277 -47.05 34.89 16.56
C TYR A 277 -48.13 35.32 17.55
N THR A 278 -48.38 36.63 17.58
CA THR A 278 -49.50 37.25 18.30
C THR A 278 -50.44 37.84 17.26
N PHE A 279 -51.68 37.36 17.23
CA PHE A 279 -52.72 37.81 16.30
C PHE A 279 -53.74 38.63 17.06
N THR A 280 -54.11 39.78 16.50
CA THR A 280 -55.10 40.72 17.03
C THR A 280 -56.27 40.84 16.07
N VAL A 281 -57.50 40.82 16.59
CA VAL A 281 -58.73 40.89 15.80
C VAL A 281 -59.69 41.90 16.40
N TRP A 282 -60.24 42.78 15.57
CA TRP A 282 -61.31 43.71 15.89
C TRP A 282 -62.28 43.81 14.71
N VAL A 283 -63.50 44.27 14.98
CA VAL A 283 -64.47 44.62 13.94
C VAL A 283 -64.48 46.12 13.78
N GLU A 284 -64.36 46.63 12.55
CA GLU A 284 -64.49 48.05 12.24
C GLU A 284 -65.78 48.33 11.45
N ARG A 285 -66.52 49.36 11.84
CA ARG A 285 -67.69 49.85 11.09
C ARG A 285 -67.74 51.38 11.13
N ASN A 286 -67.85 52.00 9.96
CA ASN A 286 -67.92 53.46 9.80
C ASN A 286 -66.75 54.23 10.47
N GLY A 287 -65.54 53.64 10.51
CA GLY A 287 -64.38 54.24 11.20
C GLY A 287 -64.37 54.07 12.73
N ILE A 288 -65.24 53.21 13.27
CA ILE A 288 -65.28 52.85 14.70
C ILE A 288 -64.91 51.38 14.85
N SER A 289 -63.83 51.10 15.59
CA SER A 289 -63.38 49.74 15.93
C SER A 289 -63.95 49.24 17.25
N SER A 290 -64.12 47.92 17.36
CA SER A 290 -64.39 47.23 18.63
C SER A 290 -63.16 47.22 19.56
N ASN A 291 -63.32 46.62 20.75
CA ASN A 291 -62.19 46.06 21.48
C ASN A 291 -61.40 45.09 20.60
N ILE A 292 -60.10 44.97 20.89
CA ILE A 292 -59.19 44.04 20.23
C ILE A 292 -59.13 42.75 21.05
N GLU A 293 -59.52 41.64 20.44
CA GLU A 293 -59.23 40.31 20.96
C GLU A 293 -57.83 39.86 20.52
N THR A 294 -57.11 39.17 21.39
CA THR A 294 -55.70 38.79 21.15
C THR A 294 -55.49 37.30 21.41
N ILE A 295 -54.81 36.61 20.49
CA ILE A 295 -54.43 35.20 20.63
C ILE A 295 -52.97 34.99 20.23
N HIS A 296 -52.29 34.07 20.93
CA HIS A 296 -50.93 33.66 20.60
C HIS A 296 -50.95 32.25 19.99
N ALA A 297 -50.24 32.03 18.89
CA ALA A 297 -50.10 30.71 18.26
C ALA A 297 -48.74 30.57 17.57
N SER A 298 -48.14 29.37 17.65
CA SER A 298 -46.86 29.08 16.97
C SER A 298 -47.09 28.38 15.65
N THR A 299 -46.25 28.69 14.66
CA THR A 299 -46.10 27.86 13.46
C THR A 299 -45.32 26.59 13.79
N VAL A 300 -45.60 25.52 13.05
CA VAL A 300 -44.89 24.24 13.20
C VAL A 300 -43.40 24.42 12.87
N PRO A 301 -42.45 23.94 13.70
CA PRO A 301 -41.03 23.97 13.35
C PRO A 301 -40.71 23.16 12.10
N ASN A 302 -39.75 23.63 11.31
CA ASN A 302 -39.13 22.80 10.27
C ASN A 302 -38.54 21.52 10.90
N ARG A 303 -38.59 20.41 10.17
CA ARG A 303 -37.97 19.14 10.60
C ARG A 303 -36.45 19.19 10.50
N VAL A 304 -35.76 18.33 11.25
CA VAL A 304 -34.31 18.14 11.11
C VAL A 304 -33.93 17.75 9.68
N THR A 305 -32.80 18.28 9.22
CA THR A 305 -32.18 17.93 7.93
C THR A 305 -30.90 17.12 8.17
N SER A 306 -30.38 16.47 7.12
CA SER A 306 -29.11 15.74 7.17
C SER A 306 -28.96 14.69 8.28
N LEU A 307 -30.06 14.10 8.79
CA LEU A 307 -30.01 13.03 9.79
C LEU A 307 -29.22 11.84 9.25
N GLY A 308 -28.10 11.50 9.92
CA GLY A 308 -27.19 10.42 9.59
C GLY A 308 -26.70 9.66 10.82
N MET A 309 -26.12 8.49 10.59
CA MET A 309 -25.34 7.75 11.59
C MET A 309 -23.88 8.20 11.51
N GLN A 310 -23.26 8.46 12.65
CA GLN A 310 -21.90 8.98 12.77
C GLN A 310 -20.91 7.88 13.21
N ASP A 311 -21.25 7.14 14.27
CA ASP A 311 -20.45 6.05 14.83
C ASP A 311 -21.36 4.93 15.33
N GLN A 312 -20.86 3.69 15.36
CA GLN A 312 -21.59 2.52 15.87
C GLN A 312 -20.66 1.54 16.59
N THR A 313 -21.15 0.90 17.64
CA THR A 313 -20.46 -0.14 18.42
C THR A 313 -21.38 -1.36 18.61
N ASN A 314 -20.94 -2.35 19.38
CA ASN A 314 -21.77 -3.50 19.76
C ASN A 314 -22.90 -3.16 20.75
N SER A 315 -22.91 -1.95 21.31
CA SER A 315 -23.83 -1.55 22.38
C SER A 315 -24.28 -0.08 22.33
N SER A 316 -23.89 0.67 21.29
CA SER A 316 -24.25 2.08 21.12
C SER A 316 -24.28 2.51 19.65
N ILE A 317 -25.14 3.48 19.32
CA ILE A 317 -25.20 4.14 18.01
C ILE A 317 -25.20 5.66 18.21
N THR A 318 -24.32 6.36 17.50
CA THR A 318 -24.26 7.83 17.46
C THR A 318 -24.95 8.35 16.22
N LEU A 319 -25.87 9.30 16.40
CA LEU A 319 -26.58 10.00 15.34
C LEU A 319 -26.20 11.48 15.34
N SER A 320 -26.24 12.10 14.17
CA SER A 320 -26.10 13.55 14.00
C SER A 320 -27.07 14.07 12.94
N TRP A 321 -27.45 15.34 13.07
CA TRP A 321 -28.34 16.05 12.15
C TRP A 321 -27.96 17.53 12.05
N THR A 322 -28.58 18.23 11.11
CA THR A 322 -28.51 19.70 11.00
C THR A 322 -29.76 20.31 11.63
N ALA A 323 -29.57 21.42 12.34
CA ALA A 323 -30.65 22.20 12.93
C ALA A 323 -31.65 22.71 11.85
N PRO A 324 -32.96 22.79 12.15
CA PRO A 324 -33.94 23.32 11.23
C PRO A 324 -33.76 24.84 11.03
N LEU A 325 -34.13 25.33 9.85
CA LEU A 325 -34.19 26.76 9.57
C LEU A 325 -35.36 27.42 10.33
N GLY A 326 -35.07 28.52 11.03
CA GLY A 326 -35.99 29.36 11.80
C GLY A 326 -35.21 30.20 12.84
N PRO A 327 -35.87 30.94 13.74
CA PRO A 327 -35.20 31.92 14.59
C PRO A 327 -34.41 31.29 15.76
N ASP A 328 -33.30 31.89 16.19
CA ASP A 328 -32.38 31.26 17.16
C ASP A 328 -32.87 31.20 18.62
N GLN A 329 -33.90 31.96 19.01
CA GLN A 329 -34.40 32.02 20.40
C GLN A 329 -35.94 31.99 20.49
N PRO A 330 -36.55 31.27 21.45
CA PRO A 330 -35.93 30.28 22.35
C PRO A 330 -35.36 29.08 21.58
N PRO A 331 -34.39 28.34 22.15
CA PRO A 331 -33.72 27.24 21.46
C PRO A 331 -34.66 26.07 21.14
N TYR A 332 -34.30 25.30 20.13
CA TYR A 332 -34.96 24.05 19.76
C TYR A 332 -34.64 22.93 20.76
N THR A 333 -35.64 22.08 21.05
CA THR A 333 -35.43 20.80 21.75
C THR A 333 -35.54 19.66 20.74
N TYR A 334 -34.50 18.85 20.61
CA TYR A 334 -34.53 17.66 19.75
C TYR A 334 -34.99 16.46 20.56
N TRP A 335 -35.91 15.68 20.00
CA TRP A 335 -36.38 14.43 20.56
C TRP A 335 -35.93 13.28 19.66
N VAL A 336 -35.41 12.22 20.29
CA VAL A 336 -34.90 11.02 19.61
C VAL A 336 -35.52 9.79 20.27
N GLN A 337 -36.27 9.03 19.49
CA GLN A 337 -36.88 7.75 19.88
C GLN A 337 -36.23 6.61 19.09
N TRP A 338 -36.00 5.46 19.72
CA TRP A 338 -35.52 4.25 19.05
C TRP A 338 -36.46 3.07 19.28
N SER A 339 -36.66 2.27 18.24
CA SER A 339 -37.51 1.08 18.23
C SER A 339 -36.85 -0.10 17.53
N ARG A 340 -37.30 -1.31 17.90
CA ARG A 340 -36.90 -2.60 17.33
C ARG A 340 -38.18 -3.39 17.08
N GLU A 341 -38.35 -3.93 15.87
CA GLU A 341 -39.55 -4.74 15.53
C GLU A 341 -40.86 -4.02 15.93
N GLU A 342 -40.96 -2.74 15.57
CA GLU A 342 -42.03 -1.78 15.91
C GLU A 342 -42.22 -1.46 17.42
N SER A 343 -41.62 -2.22 18.33
CA SER A 343 -41.61 -1.92 19.78
C SER A 343 -40.70 -0.73 20.10
N VAL A 344 -41.20 0.26 20.84
CA VAL A 344 -40.40 1.40 21.32
C VAL A 344 -39.52 0.94 22.48
N GLN A 345 -38.22 1.17 22.36
CA GLN A 345 -37.19 0.74 23.31
C GLN A 345 -36.74 1.89 24.22
N GLY A 346 -36.76 3.12 23.71
CA GLY A 346 -36.53 4.32 24.52
C GLY A 346 -36.73 5.62 23.74
N THR A 347 -36.85 6.71 24.49
CA THR A 347 -36.99 8.08 23.98
C THR A 347 -36.22 9.04 24.88
N GLN A 348 -35.44 9.94 24.30
CA GLN A 348 -34.65 10.95 25.00
C GLN A 348 -34.76 12.31 24.30
N ASN A 349 -34.61 13.40 25.05
CA ASN A 349 -34.46 14.75 24.49
C ASN A 349 -33.05 15.33 24.71
N ILE A 350 -32.66 16.27 23.87
CA ILE A 350 -31.33 16.89 23.84
C ILE A 350 -31.38 18.27 23.17
N SER A 351 -30.50 19.19 23.56
CA SER A 351 -30.35 20.53 22.97
C SER A 351 -29.37 20.56 21.79
N ASP A 352 -28.43 19.62 21.75
CA ASP A 352 -27.40 19.49 20.73
C ASP A 352 -27.92 18.75 19.48
N THR A 353 -27.24 18.90 18.34
CA THR A 353 -27.65 18.28 17.08
C THR A 353 -27.02 16.90 16.83
N SER A 354 -26.65 16.20 17.91
CA SER A 354 -26.18 14.80 17.90
C SER A 354 -26.46 14.11 19.24
N ILE A 355 -26.48 12.78 19.22
CA ILE A 355 -26.71 11.94 20.41
C ILE A 355 -26.00 10.59 20.26
N THR A 356 -25.50 10.01 21.35
CA THR A 356 -25.09 8.59 21.40
C THR A 356 -26.07 7.82 22.27
N VAL A 357 -26.93 7.02 21.63
CA VAL A 357 -27.79 6.05 22.31
C VAL A 357 -26.94 4.84 22.71
N LYS A 358 -27.10 4.34 23.94
CA LYS A 358 -26.31 3.26 24.55
C LYS A 358 -27.22 2.13 25.04
N GLU A 359 -26.62 1.07 25.56
CA GLU A 359 -27.31 -0.09 26.14
C GLU A 359 -28.20 -0.83 25.12
N LEU A 360 -27.77 -0.81 23.86
CA LEU A 360 -28.39 -1.54 22.75
C LEU A 360 -27.86 -2.99 22.69
N GLU A 361 -28.65 -3.91 22.15
CA GLU A 361 -28.24 -5.31 21.91
C GLU A 361 -27.34 -5.41 20.67
N ALA A 362 -26.30 -6.24 20.72
CA ALA A 362 -25.35 -6.44 19.62
C ALA A 362 -26.01 -7.06 18.36
N GLY A 363 -25.46 -6.72 17.19
CA GLY A 363 -25.94 -7.16 15.87
C GLY A 363 -27.43 -6.94 15.57
N THR A 364 -28.08 -6.01 16.26
CA THR A 364 -29.54 -5.76 16.19
C THR A 364 -29.83 -4.48 15.39
N LEU A 365 -30.84 -4.55 14.52
CA LEU A 365 -31.32 -3.42 13.72
C LEU A 365 -32.31 -2.56 14.53
N TYR A 366 -32.05 -1.27 14.61
CA TYR A 366 -32.91 -0.28 15.26
C TYR A 366 -33.39 0.79 14.26
N THR A 367 -34.64 1.21 14.42
CA THR A 367 -35.23 2.36 13.74
C THR A 367 -35.20 3.56 14.68
N PHE A 368 -34.50 4.62 14.28
CA PHE A 368 -34.40 5.86 15.03
C PHE A 368 -35.31 6.93 14.40
N THR A 369 -36.06 7.64 15.23
CA THR A 369 -37.02 8.68 14.86
C THR A 369 -36.66 9.97 15.57
N VAL A 370 -36.38 11.03 14.81
CA VAL A 370 -35.99 12.35 15.32
C VAL A 370 -37.02 13.40 14.93
N TRP A 371 -37.42 14.24 15.88
CA TRP A 371 -38.26 15.43 15.64
C TRP A 371 -37.79 16.61 16.50
N VAL A 372 -38.30 17.80 16.18
CA VAL A 372 -37.95 19.05 16.88
C VAL A 372 -39.19 19.58 17.59
N GLU A 373 -39.08 19.82 18.89
CA GLU A 373 -40.08 20.56 19.67
C GLU A 373 -39.65 22.02 19.82
N ARG A 374 -40.62 22.93 19.67
CA ARG A 374 -40.48 24.33 20.10
C ARG A 374 -41.86 24.92 20.41
N ASN A 375 -41.97 25.70 21.48
CA ASN A 375 -43.22 26.30 21.94
C ASN A 375 -44.36 25.27 22.10
N ASN A 376 -44.01 24.04 22.53
CA ASN A 376 -44.90 22.88 22.64
C ASN A 376 -45.53 22.40 21.31
N VAL A 377 -44.89 22.71 20.18
CA VAL A 377 -45.27 22.23 18.84
C VAL A 377 -44.14 21.40 18.25
N ASN A 378 -44.47 20.18 17.80
CA ASN A 378 -43.51 19.24 17.21
C ASN A 378 -43.45 19.36 15.68
N SER A 379 -42.24 19.27 15.12
CA SER A 379 -42.00 19.13 13.68
C SER A 379 -42.55 17.79 13.16
N THR A 380 -42.58 17.63 11.84
CA THR A 380 -42.71 16.28 11.26
C THR A 380 -41.50 15.42 11.59
N ASN A 381 -41.73 14.12 11.79
CA ASN A 381 -40.68 13.15 12.14
C ASN A 381 -39.74 12.87 10.96
N LYS A 382 -38.47 12.61 11.25
CA LYS A 382 -37.46 12.13 10.31
C LYS A 382 -36.86 10.83 10.85
N MET A 383 -36.85 9.78 10.02
CA MET A 383 -36.40 8.44 10.42
C MET A 383 -35.09 8.03 9.73
N ILE A 384 -34.34 7.14 10.38
CA ILE A 384 -33.15 6.43 9.88
C ILE A 384 -33.08 5.04 10.54
N ASN A 385 -32.63 4.02 9.80
CA ASN A 385 -32.38 2.67 10.35
C ASN A 385 -30.87 2.46 10.48
N ALA A 386 -30.41 1.89 11.60
CA ALA A 386 -29.00 1.57 11.84
C ALA A 386 -28.88 0.31 12.71
N SER A 387 -27.85 -0.51 12.46
CA SER A 387 -27.60 -1.75 13.19
C SER A 387 -26.41 -1.60 14.13
N THR A 388 -26.50 -2.13 15.35
CA THR A 388 -25.31 -2.31 16.19
C THR A 388 -24.36 -3.32 15.56
N VAL A 389 -23.09 -3.21 15.95
CA VAL A 389 -22.02 -4.14 15.53
C VAL A 389 -22.24 -5.51 16.19
N PRO A 390 -22.01 -6.64 15.49
CA PRO A 390 -21.97 -7.96 16.13
C PRO A 390 -20.78 -8.10 17.09
N ASN A 391 -20.93 -8.94 18.12
CA ASN A 391 -19.79 -9.36 18.93
C ASN A 391 -18.84 -10.27 18.12
N GLU A 392 -17.61 -10.41 18.61
CA GLU A 392 -16.58 -11.22 17.95
C GLU A 392 -16.83 -12.73 18.08
N VAL A 393 -16.28 -13.50 17.13
CA VAL A 393 -16.27 -14.97 17.21
C VAL A 393 -15.32 -15.44 18.33
N THR A 394 -15.65 -16.58 18.94
CA THR A 394 -14.89 -17.13 20.09
C THR A 394 -14.40 -18.55 19.80
N ASP A 395 -13.48 -19.07 20.64
CA ASP A 395 -12.91 -20.42 20.56
C ASP A 395 -12.37 -20.83 19.17
N LEU A 396 -11.78 -19.86 18.45
CA LEU A 396 -11.23 -20.05 17.11
C LEU A 396 -10.01 -21.01 17.13
N ASN A 397 -10.13 -22.16 16.47
CA ASN A 397 -9.14 -23.25 16.47
C ASN A 397 -8.94 -23.86 15.07
N THR A 398 -7.91 -24.70 14.90
CA THR A 398 -7.58 -25.35 13.62
C THR A 398 -7.24 -26.84 13.72
N THR A 399 -7.48 -27.55 12.61
CA THR A 399 -6.88 -28.87 12.30
C THR A 399 -6.29 -28.85 10.90
N GLN A 400 -5.09 -29.41 10.73
CA GLN A 400 -4.23 -29.18 9.55
C GLN A 400 -3.87 -30.48 8.82
N THR A 401 -3.56 -30.36 7.53
CA THR A 401 -2.94 -31.40 6.69
C THR A 401 -1.75 -30.78 5.92
N ASN A 402 -1.14 -31.46 4.95
CA ASN A 402 -0.13 -30.84 4.10
C ASN A 402 -0.71 -29.83 3.08
N ASN A 403 -2.00 -29.90 2.74
CA ASN A 403 -2.60 -29.05 1.68
C ASN A 403 -3.88 -28.31 2.07
N SER A 404 -4.31 -28.40 3.34
CA SER A 404 -5.53 -27.77 3.82
C SER A 404 -5.51 -27.53 5.33
N VAL A 405 -6.24 -26.50 5.76
CA VAL A 405 -6.48 -26.14 7.16
C VAL A 405 -7.97 -25.94 7.35
N THR A 406 -8.55 -26.66 8.32
CA THR A 406 -9.94 -26.46 8.77
C THR A 406 -9.96 -25.57 9.98
N LEU A 407 -10.61 -24.42 9.85
CA LEU A 407 -10.95 -23.48 10.92
C LEU A 407 -12.27 -23.88 11.57
N ARG A 408 -12.38 -23.68 12.89
CA ARG A 408 -13.62 -23.83 13.66
C ARG A 408 -13.71 -22.76 14.73
N TRP A 409 -14.91 -22.25 14.98
CA TRP A 409 -15.18 -21.24 16.01
C TRP A 409 -16.56 -21.48 16.64
N LYS A 410 -16.86 -20.73 17.70
CA LYS A 410 -18.22 -20.57 18.24
C LYS A 410 -18.87 -19.30 17.68
N PRO A 411 -20.19 -19.32 17.46
CA PRO A 411 -20.93 -18.12 17.06
C PRO A 411 -20.92 -17.10 18.21
N PRO A 412 -21.02 -15.79 17.94
CA PRO A 412 -21.22 -14.77 18.97
C PRO A 412 -22.48 -15.03 19.79
N THR A 413 -22.51 -14.57 21.04
CA THR A 413 -23.65 -14.76 21.98
C THR A 413 -24.83 -13.81 21.71
N ASP A 414 -25.01 -13.43 20.45
CA ASP A 414 -25.93 -12.37 20.02
C ASP A 414 -27.30 -12.94 19.63
N PRO A 415 -28.41 -12.17 19.76
CA PRO A 415 -29.77 -12.70 19.58
C PRO A 415 -30.01 -13.35 18.21
N TYR A 416 -29.37 -12.80 17.16
CA TYR A 416 -29.52 -13.21 15.77
C TYR A 416 -28.27 -13.93 15.21
N SER A 417 -27.39 -14.47 16.07
CA SER A 417 -26.12 -15.10 15.64
C SER A 417 -26.27 -16.31 14.71
N HIS A 418 -27.48 -16.90 14.67
CA HIS A 418 -27.89 -17.94 13.73
C HIS A 418 -28.15 -17.44 12.30
N LEU A 419 -28.19 -16.12 12.08
CA LEU A 419 -28.33 -15.47 10.77
C LEU A 419 -26.99 -14.89 10.25
N TYR A 420 -25.88 -15.09 10.98
CA TYR A 420 -24.61 -14.45 10.68
C TYR A 420 -23.90 -15.11 9.51
N ILE A 421 -23.31 -14.28 8.64
CA ILE A 421 -22.40 -14.71 7.58
C ILE A 421 -20.98 -14.52 8.10
N TYR A 422 -20.23 -15.61 8.24
CA TYR A 422 -18.83 -15.58 8.65
C TYR A 422 -17.95 -15.38 7.43
N TRP A 423 -17.07 -14.40 7.51
CA TRP A 423 -15.98 -14.21 6.55
C TRP A 423 -14.72 -14.88 7.08
N ILE A 424 -13.96 -15.46 6.17
CA ILE A 424 -12.62 -15.99 6.43
C ILE A 424 -11.65 -15.26 5.50
N GLN A 425 -10.52 -14.80 6.03
CA GLN A 425 -9.37 -14.35 5.26
C GLN A 425 -8.15 -15.19 5.62
N TRP A 426 -7.28 -15.48 4.66
CA TRP A 426 -5.98 -16.10 4.91
C TRP A 426 -4.86 -15.52 4.04
N ALA A 427 -3.64 -15.56 4.59
CA ALA A 427 -2.42 -15.14 3.93
C ALA A 427 -1.21 -15.90 4.50
N THR A 428 -0.11 -15.99 3.77
CA THR A 428 1.13 -16.63 4.22
C THR A 428 1.74 -15.91 5.44
N GLY A 429 1.99 -16.64 6.52
CA GLY A 429 2.65 -16.15 7.73
C GLY A 429 4.15 -15.99 7.52
N GLY A 430 4.55 -14.90 6.85
CA GLY A 430 5.92 -14.76 6.38
C GLY A 430 6.96 -14.46 7.47
N GLN A 431 7.85 -15.43 7.76
CA GLN A 431 9.27 -15.15 7.99
C GLN A 431 10.21 -16.34 7.74
N LEU A 432 11.35 -16.03 7.08
CA LEU A 432 12.68 -16.60 7.32
C LEU A 432 12.97 -18.08 6.96
N HIS A 433 12.93 -18.41 5.67
CA HIS A 433 13.84 -19.42 5.11
C HIS A 433 15.16 -18.78 4.67
N ARG A 434 16.25 -19.57 4.65
CA ARG A 434 17.61 -19.08 4.37
C ARG A 434 18.18 -19.73 3.10
N GLY A 435 17.77 -19.22 1.95
CA GLY A 435 18.33 -19.59 0.64
C GLY A 435 17.24 -19.79 -0.42
N LYS A 436 17.40 -19.14 -1.58
CA LYS A 436 16.45 -19.13 -2.72
C LYS A 436 15.05 -18.64 -2.33
N ASP A 437 14.94 -17.34 -1.98
CA ASP A 437 13.65 -16.71 -1.69
C ASP A 437 12.73 -16.64 -2.93
N LEU A 438 11.76 -17.56 -2.99
CA LEU A 438 10.56 -17.42 -3.81
C LEU A 438 9.71 -16.30 -3.22
N GLN A 439 9.79 -15.10 -3.80
CA GLN A 439 9.12 -13.91 -3.24
C GLN A 439 7.61 -13.89 -3.51
N GLY A 440 6.88 -14.70 -2.74
CA GLY A 440 5.42 -14.62 -2.65
C GLY A 440 4.97 -13.49 -1.72
N ASP A 441 4.38 -12.43 -2.28
CA ASP A 441 3.51 -11.53 -1.53
C ASP A 441 2.37 -12.32 -0.87
N LYS A 442 1.87 -11.74 0.22
CA LYS A 442 0.71 -12.22 0.96
C LYS A 442 -0.56 -12.02 0.12
N ILE A 443 -0.91 -13.01 -0.71
CA ILE A 443 -2.24 -13.09 -1.33
C ILE A 443 -3.26 -13.23 -0.19
N ASN A 444 -3.93 -12.13 0.14
CA ASN A 444 -5.05 -12.09 1.08
C ASN A 444 -6.28 -12.70 0.40
N GLN A 445 -6.39 -14.02 0.44
CA GLN A 445 -7.56 -14.74 -0.06
C GLN A 445 -8.72 -14.61 0.93
N THR A 446 -9.96 -14.58 0.45
CA THR A 446 -11.17 -14.48 1.27
C THR A 446 -12.26 -15.46 0.85
N ALA A 447 -13.11 -15.83 1.81
CA ALA A 447 -14.27 -16.68 1.62
C ALA A 447 -15.42 -16.27 2.58
N LYS A 448 -16.63 -16.77 2.31
CA LYS A 448 -17.81 -16.65 3.18
C LYS A 448 -18.38 -18.02 3.51
N THR A 449 -19.04 -18.14 4.67
CA THR A 449 -19.82 -19.31 5.09
C THR A 449 -20.93 -18.89 6.07
N ASN A 450 -21.96 -19.72 6.24
CA ASN A 450 -22.92 -19.65 7.34
C ASN A 450 -22.70 -20.73 8.40
N GLU A 451 -21.80 -21.70 8.16
CA GLU A 451 -21.35 -22.66 9.17
C GLU A 451 -20.33 -22.03 10.14
N THR A 452 -20.20 -22.58 11.35
CA THR A 452 -19.17 -22.15 12.33
C THR A 452 -17.82 -22.88 12.11
N GLN A 453 -17.57 -23.31 10.88
CA GLN A 453 -16.36 -23.97 10.43
C GLN A 453 -16.11 -23.67 8.94
N TYR A 454 -14.84 -23.75 8.51
CA TYR A 454 -14.47 -23.62 7.10
C TYR A 454 -13.14 -24.35 6.80
N THR A 455 -13.09 -25.12 5.72
CA THR A 455 -11.85 -25.80 5.27
C THR A 455 -11.23 -25.08 4.09
N VAL A 456 -10.14 -24.37 4.36
CA VAL A 456 -9.27 -23.80 3.32
C VAL A 456 -8.46 -24.94 2.69
N LYS A 457 -8.46 -25.03 1.35
CA LYS A 457 -7.81 -26.10 0.55
C LYS A 457 -6.78 -25.52 -0.41
N ALA A 458 -5.99 -26.40 -1.04
CA ALA A 458 -4.93 -26.03 -1.98
C ALA A 458 -3.88 -25.05 -1.39
N LEU A 459 -3.60 -25.22 -0.10
CA LEU A 459 -2.50 -24.55 0.59
C LEU A 459 -1.18 -25.23 0.25
N SER A 460 -0.08 -24.46 0.25
CA SER A 460 1.26 -24.98 0.08
C SER A 460 1.68 -25.83 1.29
N PRO A 461 2.31 -27.01 1.10
CA PRO A 461 2.91 -27.79 2.19
C PRO A 461 4.01 -27.05 2.95
N GLY A 462 4.25 -27.45 4.19
CA GLY A 462 5.29 -26.89 5.07
C GLY A 462 5.26 -25.36 5.19
N THR A 463 4.08 -24.74 5.17
CA THR A 463 3.93 -23.29 5.05
C THR A 463 3.07 -22.75 6.19
N LEU A 464 3.57 -21.74 6.90
CA LEU A 464 2.82 -21.02 7.92
C LEU A 464 1.77 -20.12 7.27
N TYR A 465 0.55 -20.09 7.82
CA TYR A 465 -0.53 -19.19 7.40
C TYR A 465 -1.10 -18.40 8.58
N ASN A 466 -1.47 -17.15 8.33
CA ASN A 466 -2.30 -16.33 9.19
C ASN A 466 -3.75 -16.43 8.70
N PHE A 467 -4.68 -16.77 9.59
CA PHE A 467 -6.11 -16.86 9.33
C PHE A 467 -6.84 -15.81 10.17
N SER A 468 -7.88 -15.20 9.61
CA SER A 468 -8.72 -14.19 10.25
C SER A 468 -10.19 -14.50 10.00
N VAL A 469 -11.05 -14.36 11.02
CA VAL A 469 -12.49 -14.63 10.94
C VAL A 469 -13.27 -13.49 11.60
N TRP A 470 -14.37 -13.07 10.97
CA TRP A 470 -15.33 -12.09 11.50
C TRP A 470 -16.75 -12.40 11.03
N ALA A 471 -17.77 -11.91 11.75
CA ALA A 471 -19.18 -12.08 11.42
C ALA A 471 -19.76 -10.85 10.70
N GLU A 472 -20.77 -11.06 9.87
CA GLU A 472 -21.56 -10.05 9.15
C GLU A 472 -23.06 -10.27 9.41
N ILE A 473 -23.78 -9.21 9.79
CA ILE A 473 -25.24 -9.10 9.69
C ILE A 473 -25.60 -7.65 9.33
N ASN A 474 -26.69 -7.42 8.59
CA ASN A 474 -27.17 -6.08 8.23
C ASN A 474 -26.11 -5.18 7.54
N ASN A 475 -25.15 -5.78 6.82
CA ASN A 475 -23.95 -5.14 6.26
C ASN A 475 -22.99 -4.50 7.29
N VAL A 476 -23.03 -4.96 8.55
CA VAL A 476 -22.13 -4.55 9.64
C VAL A 476 -21.27 -5.73 10.07
N PHE A 477 -19.96 -5.48 10.24
CA PHE A 477 -18.94 -6.50 10.52
C PHE A 477 -18.48 -6.47 11.98
N SER A 478 -18.29 -7.63 12.60
CA SER A 478 -17.68 -7.75 13.94
C SER A 478 -16.19 -7.34 13.94
N PHE A 479 -15.59 -7.26 15.13
CA PHE A 479 -14.13 -7.31 15.24
C PHE A 479 -13.57 -8.62 14.65
N ILE A 480 -12.31 -8.56 14.20
CA ILE A 480 -11.62 -9.65 13.51
C ILE A 480 -10.80 -10.47 14.51
N HIS A 481 -11.13 -11.76 14.66
CA HIS A 481 -10.36 -12.72 15.44
C HIS A 481 -9.33 -13.39 14.51
N SER A 482 -8.06 -13.48 14.89
CA SER A 482 -7.00 -14.09 14.05
C SER A 482 -6.14 -15.12 14.77
N LEU A 483 -5.53 -16.04 14.01
CA LEU A 483 -4.63 -17.08 14.50
C LEU A 483 -3.55 -17.45 13.47
N HIS A 484 -2.49 -18.13 13.91
CA HIS A 484 -1.45 -18.68 13.02
C HIS A 484 -1.43 -20.21 13.07
N ALA A 485 -1.39 -20.86 11.90
CA ALA A 485 -1.26 -22.32 11.79
C ALA A 485 -0.53 -22.72 10.51
N SER A 486 0.34 -23.73 10.59
CA SER A 486 1.07 -24.27 9.44
C SER A 486 0.35 -25.44 8.77
N THR A 487 0.61 -25.64 7.49
CA THR A 487 0.42 -26.95 6.84
C THR A 487 1.55 -27.92 7.23
N ALA A 488 1.25 -29.21 7.22
CA ALA A 488 2.25 -30.26 7.42
C ALA A 488 3.28 -30.27 6.26
N PRO A 489 4.53 -30.69 6.50
CA PRO A 489 5.55 -30.77 5.45
C PRO A 489 5.31 -31.94 4.49
N ASP A 490 5.82 -31.82 3.28
CA ASP A 490 5.81 -32.91 2.30
C ASP A 490 6.91 -33.96 2.55
N PRO A 491 6.70 -35.22 2.10
CA PRO A 491 7.73 -36.25 2.11
C PRO A 491 8.82 -35.94 1.07
N VAL A 492 10.07 -36.27 1.41
CA VAL A 492 11.21 -36.18 0.46
C VAL A 492 11.31 -37.43 -0.43
N ALA A 493 12.07 -37.35 -1.52
CA ALA A 493 12.48 -38.52 -2.29
C ALA A 493 13.97 -38.81 -2.04
N ILE A 494 14.32 -40.04 -1.66
CA ILE A 494 15.72 -40.48 -1.56
C ILE A 494 16.25 -40.66 -2.99
N THR A 495 17.24 -39.87 -3.39
CA THR A 495 17.74 -39.79 -4.77
C THR A 495 18.91 -40.72 -5.04
N SER A 496 19.73 -41.02 -4.02
CA SER A 496 20.79 -42.04 -4.12
C SER A 496 21.14 -42.60 -2.74
N CYS A 497 21.69 -43.82 -2.74
CA CYS A 497 22.43 -44.35 -1.62
C CYS A 497 23.67 -45.09 -2.15
N VAL A 498 24.85 -44.56 -1.87
CA VAL A 498 26.12 -45.05 -2.43
C VAL A 498 27.02 -45.52 -1.29
N SER A 499 27.62 -46.70 -1.38
CA SER A 499 28.59 -47.17 -0.38
C SER A 499 29.80 -46.22 -0.32
N THR A 500 30.29 -45.93 0.88
CA THR A 500 31.63 -45.35 1.03
C THR A 500 32.68 -46.38 0.60
N SER A 501 33.84 -45.90 0.16
CA SER A 501 34.97 -46.77 -0.22
C SER A 501 35.33 -47.74 0.91
N GLY A 502 35.44 -49.03 0.57
CA GLY A 502 35.77 -50.10 1.51
C GLY A 502 34.58 -50.71 2.26
N GLY A 503 33.35 -50.20 2.08
CA GLY A 503 32.11 -50.90 2.47
C GLY A 503 31.61 -50.72 3.91
N TYR A 504 32.23 -49.88 4.74
CA TYR A 504 31.84 -49.68 6.16
C TYR A 504 30.86 -48.51 6.39
N GLY A 505 30.36 -47.89 5.31
CA GLY A 505 29.54 -46.69 5.34
C GLY A 505 28.66 -46.57 4.09
N VAL A 506 27.64 -45.71 4.18
CA VAL A 506 26.77 -45.33 3.06
C VAL A 506 26.58 -43.81 3.04
N ILE A 507 26.51 -43.23 1.85
CA ILE A 507 26.21 -41.82 1.61
C ILE A 507 24.78 -41.76 1.08
N LEU A 508 23.88 -41.12 1.82
CA LEU A 508 22.48 -40.91 1.43
C LEU A 508 22.29 -39.50 0.89
N THR A 509 21.61 -39.38 -0.26
CA THR A 509 21.10 -38.10 -0.78
C THR A 509 19.58 -38.17 -0.93
N TRP A 510 18.91 -37.05 -0.68
CA TRP A 510 17.48 -36.87 -0.94
C TRP A 510 17.19 -35.47 -1.45
N SER A 511 16.08 -35.31 -2.17
CA SER A 511 15.60 -34.02 -2.63
C SER A 511 15.21 -33.14 -1.44
N CYS A 512 15.42 -31.83 -1.55
CA CYS A 512 14.75 -30.89 -0.67
C CYS A 512 13.23 -30.93 -0.93
N PRO A 513 12.37 -30.89 0.11
CA PRO A 513 10.94 -30.73 -0.09
C PRO A 513 10.65 -29.29 -0.58
N PRO A 514 9.56 -29.05 -1.34
CA PRO A 514 9.27 -27.73 -1.92
C PRO A 514 8.73 -26.72 -0.90
N GLY A 515 8.19 -27.21 0.23
CA GLY A 515 7.74 -26.41 1.36
C GLY A 515 8.79 -26.30 2.47
N GLY A 516 8.46 -25.57 3.53
CA GLY A 516 9.32 -25.42 4.70
C GLY A 516 9.59 -26.72 5.43
N TYR A 517 10.81 -26.82 5.97
CA TYR A 517 11.29 -27.91 6.81
C TYR A 517 12.26 -27.35 7.86
N GLU A 518 12.23 -27.93 9.06
CA GLU A 518 13.17 -27.65 10.14
C GLU A 518 14.34 -28.64 10.11
N VAL A 519 14.02 -29.93 9.95
CA VAL A 519 14.95 -31.03 10.18
C VAL A 519 14.48 -32.32 9.50
N PHE A 520 15.44 -33.08 8.99
CA PHE A 520 15.26 -34.45 8.53
C PHE A 520 15.73 -35.42 9.62
N LYS A 521 14.85 -36.36 10.00
CA LYS A 521 15.22 -37.51 10.82
C LYS A 521 15.69 -38.65 9.93
N LEU A 522 16.85 -39.21 10.28
CA LEU A 522 17.52 -40.28 9.54
C LEU A 522 17.57 -41.55 10.39
N GLN A 523 17.13 -42.66 9.84
CA GLN A 523 17.28 -43.99 10.43
C GLN A 523 17.79 -44.95 9.36
N VAL A 524 18.76 -45.81 9.68
CA VAL A 524 19.27 -46.84 8.77
C VAL A 524 19.34 -48.18 9.50
N GLY A 525 18.57 -49.16 9.02
CA GLY A 525 18.34 -50.44 9.68
C GLY A 525 17.67 -50.25 11.04
N ARG A 526 18.46 -50.32 12.12
CA ARG A 526 18.02 -50.14 13.52
C ARG A 526 18.78 -49.04 14.27
N GLN A 527 19.53 -48.21 13.56
CA GLN A 527 20.21 -47.04 14.14
C GLN A 527 19.53 -45.76 13.69
N ASP A 528 19.13 -44.95 14.65
CA ASP A 528 18.79 -43.54 14.43
C ASP A 528 20.09 -42.73 14.37
N PHE A 529 20.19 -41.83 13.41
CA PHE A 529 21.35 -40.94 13.23
C PHE A 529 20.99 -39.50 13.60
N GLN A 530 22.02 -38.64 13.69
CA GLN A 530 21.79 -37.24 14.05
C GLN A 530 20.89 -36.54 13.03
N ASN A 531 19.85 -35.89 13.56
CA ASN A 531 19.04 -34.87 12.92
C ASN A 531 19.90 -33.96 12.03
N THR A 532 19.55 -33.82 10.75
CA THR A 532 20.23 -32.92 9.80
C THR A 532 19.28 -31.88 9.23
N THR A 533 19.79 -30.68 8.96
CA THR A 533 19.06 -29.61 8.26
C THR A 533 19.45 -29.50 6.79
N LEU A 534 20.30 -30.41 6.29
CA LEU A 534 20.78 -30.41 4.91
C LEU A 534 20.01 -31.43 4.06
N CYS A 535 19.71 -31.05 2.82
CA CYS A 535 19.22 -31.90 1.73
C CYS A 535 20.10 -31.66 0.49
N GLU A 536 19.95 -32.48 -0.55
CA GLU A 536 20.78 -32.54 -1.78
C GLU A 536 22.26 -32.92 -1.56
N SER A 537 22.93 -32.40 -0.53
CA SER A 537 24.28 -32.83 -0.13
C SER A 537 24.26 -34.22 0.53
N GLY A 538 25.16 -35.11 0.10
CA GLY A 538 25.23 -36.48 0.61
C GLY A 538 25.69 -36.58 2.06
N VAL A 539 24.84 -37.14 2.93
CA VAL A 539 25.17 -37.41 4.33
C VAL A 539 25.82 -38.78 4.46
N SER A 540 27.09 -38.80 4.86
CA SER A 540 27.86 -40.02 5.08
C SER A 540 27.58 -40.60 6.47
N LEU A 541 27.07 -41.83 6.50
CA LEU A 541 26.76 -42.60 7.70
C LEU A 541 27.69 -43.82 7.75
N SER A 542 28.24 -44.14 8.92
CA SER A 542 29.27 -45.18 9.08
C SER A 542 28.99 -46.10 10.27
N GLY A 543 29.66 -47.26 10.28
CA GLY A 543 29.44 -48.34 11.27
C GLY A 543 28.72 -49.57 10.73
N PHE A 544 28.48 -49.62 9.41
CA PHE A 544 27.85 -50.75 8.73
C PHE A 544 28.85 -51.86 8.40
N GLN A 545 28.35 -53.07 8.11
CA GLN A 545 29.16 -54.18 7.64
C GLN A 545 29.21 -54.20 6.10
N PRO A 546 30.35 -54.54 5.48
CA PRO A 546 30.47 -54.67 4.02
C PRO A 546 29.64 -55.84 3.48
N ALA A 547 29.23 -55.74 2.21
CA ALA A 547 28.40 -56.72 1.51
C ALA A 547 27.04 -57.05 2.19
N GLN A 548 26.42 -56.06 2.84
CA GLN A 548 25.07 -56.16 3.41
C GLN A 548 24.12 -55.08 2.86
N SER A 549 22.83 -55.26 3.10
CA SER A 549 21.79 -54.30 2.73
C SER A 549 21.09 -53.74 3.97
N TYR A 550 20.72 -52.47 3.91
CA TYR A 550 20.09 -51.74 5.01
C TYR A 550 18.94 -50.88 4.50
N LEU A 551 17.77 -50.98 5.14
CA LEU A 551 16.66 -50.06 4.86
C LEU A 551 16.98 -48.70 5.49
N ALA A 552 17.18 -47.67 4.67
CA ALA A 552 17.27 -46.29 5.08
C ALA A 552 15.90 -45.61 5.02
N THR A 553 15.56 -44.80 6.02
CA THR A 553 14.37 -43.96 6.05
C THR A 553 14.72 -42.51 6.37
N VAL A 554 14.01 -41.58 5.71
CA VAL A 554 14.16 -40.13 5.88
C VAL A 554 12.79 -39.53 6.15
N THR A 555 12.67 -38.73 7.21
CA THR A 555 11.38 -38.12 7.62
C THR A 555 11.51 -36.61 7.80
N THR A 556 10.74 -35.84 7.02
CA THR A 556 10.64 -34.37 7.14
C THR A 556 9.90 -33.97 8.42
N VAL A 557 10.36 -32.93 9.10
CA VAL A 557 9.71 -32.29 10.25
C VAL A 557 9.58 -30.78 10.02
N TRP A 558 8.43 -30.21 10.36
CA TRP A 558 8.13 -28.77 10.28
C TRP A 558 7.00 -28.44 11.26
N ASP A 559 7.16 -27.39 12.08
CA ASP A 559 6.19 -26.92 13.08
C ASP A 559 5.70 -28.08 13.98
N GLY A 560 6.65 -28.92 14.41
CA GLY A 560 6.42 -30.16 15.18
C GLY A 560 5.74 -31.32 14.42
N MET A 561 5.09 -31.05 13.27
CA MET A 561 4.44 -32.04 12.40
C MET A 561 5.48 -32.88 11.65
N ARG A 562 5.05 -34.08 11.21
CA ARG A 562 5.90 -35.04 10.50
C ARG A 562 5.27 -35.45 9.17
N ALA A 563 6.06 -35.42 8.10
CA ALA A 563 5.69 -36.02 6.82
C ALA A 563 5.69 -37.56 6.93
N PRO A 564 5.07 -38.27 5.98
CA PRO A 564 5.34 -39.69 5.76
C PRO A 564 6.85 -39.93 5.51
N SER A 565 7.39 -41.00 6.10
CA SER A 565 8.82 -41.35 5.92
C SER A 565 9.09 -41.90 4.52
N ALA A 566 10.04 -41.32 3.81
CA ALA A 566 10.62 -41.90 2.60
C ALA A 566 11.50 -43.11 2.96
N SER A 567 11.61 -44.12 2.10
CA SER A 567 12.38 -45.33 2.39
C SER A 567 13.09 -45.93 1.17
N MET A 568 14.35 -46.35 1.30
CA MET A 568 15.11 -47.02 0.25
C MET A 568 16.12 -48.03 0.82
N THR A 569 16.34 -49.15 0.13
CA THR A 569 17.36 -50.13 0.51
C THR A 569 18.74 -49.74 -0.03
N CYS A 570 19.65 -49.40 0.88
CA CYS A 570 21.07 -49.21 0.62
C CYS A 570 21.83 -50.55 0.56
N TYR A 571 22.97 -50.57 -0.13
CA TYR A 571 23.89 -51.71 -0.20
C TYR A 571 25.33 -51.26 0.07
N THR A 572 26.09 -52.04 0.84
CA THR A 572 27.51 -51.77 1.13
C THR A 572 28.44 -52.56 0.21
N GLU A 573 29.54 -51.92 -0.20
CA GLU A 573 30.50 -52.46 -1.17
C GLU A 573 31.26 -53.69 -0.63
N SER A 574 31.48 -54.70 -1.48
CA SER A 574 32.27 -55.90 -1.16
C SER A 574 33.77 -55.74 -1.43
N THR A 575 34.18 -54.69 -2.16
CA THR A 575 35.56 -54.46 -2.64
C THR A 575 36.59 -54.45 -1.52
N GLY A 576 36.28 -53.98 -0.31
CA GLY A 576 37.19 -54.04 0.84
C GLY A 576 37.60 -55.47 1.20
N VAL A 577 36.65 -56.42 1.17
CA VAL A 577 36.88 -57.85 1.44
C VAL A 577 37.59 -58.53 0.27
N ILE A 578 37.19 -58.19 -0.96
CA ILE A 578 37.75 -58.73 -2.20
C ILE A 578 39.21 -58.29 -2.37
N VAL A 579 39.52 -57.00 -2.23
CA VAL A 579 40.89 -56.47 -2.36
C VAL A 579 41.77 -56.97 -1.22
N GLY A 580 41.28 -57.08 0.02
CA GLY A 580 42.05 -57.71 1.10
C GLY A 580 42.45 -59.16 0.77
N SER A 581 41.51 -59.93 0.22
CA SER A 581 41.74 -61.32 -0.22
C SER A 581 42.72 -61.40 -1.40
N ILE A 582 42.53 -60.54 -2.41
CA ILE A 582 43.40 -60.48 -3.60
C ILE A 582 44.81 -60.01 -3.23
N VAL A 583 44.98 -59.03 -2.34
CA VAL A 583 46.30 -58.57 -1.88
C VAL A 583 47.01 -59.64 -1.06
N GLY A 584 46.29 -60.43 -0.25
CA GLY A 584 46.86 -61.61 0.42
C GLY A 584 47.39 -62.65 -0.59
N VAL A 585 46.62 -62.96 -1.63
CA VAL A 585 47.03 -63.88 -2.71
C VAL A 585 48.19 -63.29 -3.54
N LEU A 586 48.14 -62.00 -3.88
CA LEU A 586 49.19 -61.33 -4.65
C LEU A 586 50.49 -61.20 -3.86
N LEU A 587 50.46 -60.98 -2.55
CA LEU A 587 51.67 -61.01 -1.71
C LEU A 587 52.30 -62.41 -1.69
N PHE A 588 51.49 -63.47 -1.60
CA PHE A 588 51.96 -64.85 -1.71
C PHE A 588 52.59 -65.14 -3.08
N VAL A 589 51.94 -64.71 -4.17
CA VAL A 589 52.47 -64.81 -5.54
C VAL A 589 53.71 -63.93 -5.75
N PHE A 590 53.81 -62.76 -5.12
CA PHE A 590 54.97 -61.87 -5.22
C PHE A 590 56.20 -62.44 -4.49
N ILE A 591 56.01 -63.08 -3.33
CA ILE A 591 57.07 -63.83 -2.64
C ILE A 591 57.56 -65.00 -3.50
N LEU A 592 56.65 -65.75 -4.13
CA LEU A 592 57.00 -66.77 -5.13
C LEU A 592 57.74 -66.16 -6.35
N GLY A 593 57.28 -65.03 -6.84
CA GLY A 593 57.84 -64.31 -7.99
C GLY A 593 59.24 -63.78 -7.75
N LEU A 594 59.53 -63.25 -6.55
CA LEU A 594 60.87 -62.82 -6.14
C LEU A 594 61.88 -63.99 -6.16
N LEU A 595 61.46 -65.19 -5.78
CA LEU A 595 62.28 -66.40 -5.82
C LEU A 595 62.67 -66.80 -7.25
N VAL A 596 61.78 -66.56 -8.23
CA VAL A 596 62.04 -66.78 -9.67
C VAL A 596 62.83 -65.62 -10.30
N PHE A 597 62.58 -64.38 -9.87
CA PHE A 597 63.17 -63.17 -10.42
C PHE A 597 64.70 -63.13 -10.33
N PHE A 598 65.27 -63.67 -9.24
CA PHE A 598 66.73 -63.79 -9.07
C PHE A 598 67.42 -64.69 -10.11
N LEU A 599 66.68 -65.53 -10.85
CA LEU A 599 67.24 -66.43 -11.86
C LEU A 599 67.20 -65.89 -13.31
N LYS A 600 66.57 -64.74 -13.61
CA LYS A 600 66.50 -64.26 -15.01
C LYS A 600 66.49 -62.73 -15.20
N LYS A 601 67.68 -62.14 -15.05
CA LYS A 601 67.99 -60.74 -15.39
C LYS A 601 67.87 -60.46 -16.91
N ARG A 602 67.22 -59.34 -17.30
CA ARG A 602 67.77 -58.22 -18.14
C ARG A 602 66.83 -57.60 -19.21
N ASN A 603 66.70 -56.26 -19.18
CA ASN A 603 66.18 -55.34 -20.23
C ASN A 603 64.66 -55.44 -20.56
N LYS A 604 63.98 -54.43 -21.14
CA LYS A 604 64.39 -53.14 -21.76
C LYS A 604 63.27 -52.05 -21.69
N LYS A 605 63.67 -50.78 -21.46
CA LYS A 605 63.08 -49.43 -21.79
C LYS A 605 61.54 -49.16 -21.88
N SER A 606 61.22 -47.86 -21.67
CA SER A 606 59.90 -47.20 -21.69
C SER A 606 59.37 -46.83 -23.10
N PRO A 607 58.18 -46.19 -23.18
CA PRO A 607 58.17 -44.73 -23.46
C PRO A 607 57.23 -43.89 -22.56
N GLU A 608 57.32 -42.56 -22.71
CA GLU A 608 56.27 -41.58 -22.37
C GLU A 608 55.08 -41.72 -23.37
N LYS A 609 53.96 -40.96 -23.39
CA LYS A 609 53.65 -39.60 -22.93
C LYS A 609 52.14 -39.35 -23.07
N GLN A 610 51.55 -38.45 -22.28
CA GLN A 610 50.69 -37.34 -22.75
C GLN A 610 50.37 -36.42 -21.57
N ALA A 611 50.37 -35.09 -21.77
CA ALA A 611 49.91 -34.12 -20.78
C ALA A 611 48.46 -33.70 -21.05
N ALA A 612 47.80 -33.10 -20.06
CA ALA A 612 46.49 -32.47 -20.24
C ALA A 612 46.53 -31.35 -21.30
N ARG A 613 45.37 -31.04 -21.89
CA ARG A 613 45.15 -29.81 -22.66
C ARG A 613 44.38 -28.83 -21.80
N ASP A 614 44.88 -27.61 -21.68
CA ASP A 614 44.11 -26.51 -21.10
C ASP A 614 42.93 -26.16 -22.03
N LEU A 615 41.75 -25.94 -21.44
CA LEU A 615 40.56 -25.55 -22.19
C LEU A 615 40.49 -24.02 -22.30
N ALA A 616 41.05 -23.47 -23.38
CA ALA A 616 40.95 -22.05 -23.68
C ALA A 616 39.55 -21.74 -24.25
N PHE A 617 38.68 -21.16 -23.42
CA PHE A 617 37.36 -20.69 -23.86
C PHE A 617 37.51 -19.47 -24.78
N SER A 618 37.07 -19.62 -26.04
CA SER A 618 36.92 -18.52 -27.00
C SER A 618 35.51 -17.93 -26.90
N PHE A 619 35.39 -16.62 -26.68
CA PHE A 619 34.09 -15.94 -26.71
C PHE A 619 33.41 -16.08 -28.09
N PRO A 620 32.07 -16.16 -28.17
CA PRO A 620 31.35 -16.05 -29.42
C PRO A 620 31.65 -14.72 -30.11
N GLY A 621 32.19 -14.79 -31.33
CA GLY A 621 32.22 -13.65 -32.24
C GLY A 621 30.84 -13.40 -32.85
N ASP A 622 30.74 -12.36 -33.67
CA ASP A 622 29.51 -12.06 -34.40
C ASP A 622 29.32 -13.07 -35.55
N ILE A 623 28.06 -13.41 -35.85
CA ILE A 623 27.65 -14.58 -36.63
C ILE A 623 27.07 -14.10 -37.97
N LEU A 624 27.52 -14.65 -39.09
CA LEU A 624 26.96 -14.35 -40.41
C LEU A 624 25.50 -14.84 -40.53
N ALA A 625 24.69 -14.14 -41.32
CA ALA A 625 23.28 -14.51 -41.56
C ALA A 625 23.11 -15.96 -42.07
N GLU A 626 24.02 -16.43 -42.93
CA GLU A 626 24.05 -17.80 -43.46
C GLU A 626 24.41 -18.86 -42.39
N ASP A 627 25.37 -18.55 -41.51
CA ASP A 627 25.78 -19.43 -40.40
C ASP A 627 24.77 -19.46 -39.24
N PHE A 628 23.91 -18.44 -39.12
CA PHE A 628 23.04 -18.28 -37.94
C PHE A 628 22.12 -19.48 -37.69
N ALA A 629 21.64 -20.11 -38.76
CA ALA A 629 20.81 -21.31 -38.65
C ALA A 629 21.58 -22.53 -38.12
N ASP A 630 22.88 -22.65 -38.40
CA ASP A 630 23.73 -23.70 -37.82
C ASP A 630 24.25 -23.36 -36.42
N HIS A 631 24.44 -22.07 -36.11
CA HIS A 631 24.67 -21.61 -34.74
C HIS A 631 23.51 -22.04 -33.81
N VAL A 632 22.25 -21.77 -34.20
CA VAL A 632 21.08 -22.19 -33.41
C VAL A 632 20.99 -23.72 -33.33
N ARG A 633 21.08 -24.44 -34.47
CA ARG A 633 21.10 -25.92 -34.49
C ARG A 633 22.22 -26.55 -33.67
N LYS A 634 23.34 -25.85 -33.46
CA LYS A 634 24.44 -26.28 -32.60
C LYS A 634 24.10 -26.06 -31.12
N ASN A 635 23.59 -24.88 -30.77
CA ASN A 635 23.36 -24.48 -29.38
C ASN A 635 22.09 -25.08 -28.76
N GLU A 636 21.09 -25.50 -29.55
CA GLU A 636 19.90 -26.25 -29.09
C GLU A 636 20.19 -27.72 -28.72
N LYS A 637 21.39 -28.25 -29.05
CA LYS A 637 21.77 -29.65 -28.75
C LYS A 637 21.83 -29.93 -27.25
N ASP A 638 21.72 -31.21 -26.92
CA ASP A 638 21.82 -31.76 -25.56
C ASP A 638 21.01 -30.95 -24.52
N SER A 639 19.78 -30.60 -24.91
CA SER A 639 18.85 -29.73 -24.17
C SER A 639 19.36 -28.31 -23.95
N ASN A 640 19.63 -27.59 -25.05
CA ASN A 640 20.10 -26.19 -25.09
C ASN A 640 21.48 -25.95 -24.43
N CYS A 641 22.37 -26.94 -24.41
CA CYS A 641 23.62 -26.88 -23.66
C CYS A 641 24.51 -25.69 -24.07
N GLY A 642 24.60 -25.37 -25.37
CA GLY A 642 25.38 -24.23 -25.86
C GLY A 642 24.78 -22.89 -25.48
N PHE A 643 23.45 -22.76 -25.48
CA PHE A 643 22.79 -21.54 -25.00
C PHE A 643 22.92 -21.37 -23.49
N ALA A 644 22.89 -22.45 -22.71
CA ALA A 644 23.16 -22.40 -21.27
C ALA A 644 24.62 -21.97 -20.98
N GLU A 645 25.61 -22.51 -21.71
CA GLU A 645 27.02 -22.11 -21.58
C GLU A 645 27.28 -20.64 -21.94
N GLU A 646 26.66 -20.13 -23.01
CA GLU A 646 26.72 -18.70 -23.38
C GLU A 646 26.01 -17.84 -22.34
N TYR A 647 24.78 -18.19 -21.95
CA TYR A 647 23.98 -17.40 -21.02
C TYR A 647 24.60 -17.36 -19.60
N GLN A 648 25.27 -18.44 -19.17
CA GLN A 648 26.02 -18.46 -17.91
C GLN A 648 27.21 -17.50 -17.92
N GLN A 649 27.90 -17.31 -19.05
CA GLN A 649 28.98 -16.32 -19.15
C GLN A 649 28.48 -14.88 -18.99
N LEU A 650 27.26 -14.58 -19.44
CA LEU A 650 26.62 -13.27 -19.23
C LEU A 650 26.32 -12.97 -17.74
N ALA A 651 26.38 -13.95 -16.85
CA ALA A 651 26.17 -13.75 -15.41
C ALA A 651 27.36 -13.13 -14.68
N LEU A 652 28.53 -13.03 -15.32
CA LEU A 652 29.73 -12.40 -14.76
C LEU A 652 29.74 -10.87 -14.91
N GLU A 653 28.79 -10.30 -15.63
CA GLU A 653 28.85 -8.92 -16.14
C GLU A 653 28.03 -7.93 -15.30
N GLY A 654 28.63 -6.76 -15.04
CA GLY A 654 27.99 -5.64 -14.34
C GLY A 654 28.04 -5.69 -12.80
N HIS A 655 28.57 -6.76 -12.21
CA HIS A 655 28.56 -6.97 -10.74
C HIS A 655 29.29 -5.92 -9.89
N ASP A 656 30.29 -5.23 -10.46
CA ASP A 656 31.11 -4.24 -9.76
C ASP A 656 30.66 -2.77 -9.95
N GLN A 657 29.52 -2.54 -10.62
CA GLN A 657 29.08 -1.18 -10.98
C GLN A 657 28.31 -0.47 -9.86
N PRO A 658 28.58 0.83 -9.60
CA PRO A 658 27.94 1.57 -8.51
C PRO A 658 26.47 1.86 -8.80
N HIS A 659 25.63 1.72 -7.78
CA HIS A 659 24.18 1.99 -7.80
C HIS A 659 23.77 2.80 -6.54
N MET A 660 24.64 3.73 -6.14
CA MET A 660 24.56 4.51 -4.90
C MET A 660 23.32 5.41 -4.87
N VAL A 661 22.97 6.08 -5.98
CA VAL A 661 21.79 6.95 -6.06
C VAL A 661 20.52 6.11 -5.95
N ALA A 662 20.49 4.96 -6.64
CA ALA A 662 19.37 4.02 -6.58
C ALA A 662 19.17 3.40 -5.18
N SER A 663 20.24 3.30 -4.38
CA SER A 663 20.25 2.71 -3.04
C SER A 663 20.02 3.73 -1.92
N ALA A 664 19.94 5.03 -2.24
CA ALA A 664 19.77 6.09 -1.25
C ALA A 664 18.44 5.91 -0.46
N PRO A 665 18.41 6.18 0.87
CA PRO A 665 17.22 5.99 1.71
C PRO A 665 15.91 6.55 1.11
N GLU A 666 15.97 7.76 0.55
CA GLU A 666 14.89 8.46 -0.14
C GLU A 666 14.41 7.77 -1.44
N ASN A 667 15.31 7.06 -2.13
CA ASN A 667 15.06 6.45 -3.43
C ASN A 667 14.63 4.98 -3.34
N ASN A 668 14.87 4.31 -2.21
CA ASN A 668 14.50 2.90 -2.02
C ASN A 668 13.01 2.64 -2.25
N ALA A 669 12.12 3.58 -1.90
CA ALA A 669 10.67 3.47 -2.13
C ALA A 669 10.24 3.71 -3.58
N LYS A 670 11.14 4.19 -4.45
CA LYS A 670 10.91 4.35 -5.90
C LYS A 670 11.30 3.11 -6.71
N ASN A 671 11.93 2.11 -6.09
CA ASN A 671 12.36 0.87 -6.76
C ASN A 671 11.30 -0.23 -6.60
N ARG A 672 10.83 -0.80 -7.72
CA ARG A 672 9.88 -1.93 -7.72
C ARG A 672 10.52 -3.24 -7.24
N TYR A 673 11.82 -3.41 -7.47
CA TYR A 673 12.60 -4.58 -7.04
C TYR A 673 13.95 -4.14 -6.46
N ARG A 674 14.32 -4.70 -5.30
CA ARG A 674 15.57 -4.34 -4.59
C ARG A 674 16.84 -4.80 -5.31
N ASN A 675 16.73 -5.80 -6.18
CA ASN A 675 17.82 -6.39 -6.97
C ASN A 675 17.83 -5.90 -8.44
N VAL A 676 17.03 -4.89 -8.79
CA VAL A 676 17.00 -4.30 -10.14
C VAL A 676 17.13 -2.79 -10.00
N LEU A 677 18.37 -2.34 -9.86
CA LEU A 677 18.74 -0.93 -9.67
C LEU A 677 19.52 -0.44 -10.90
N PRO A 678 19.26 0.78 -11.41
CA PRO A 678 20.09 1.36 -12.47
C PRO A 678 21.49 1.68 -11.92
N TYR A 679 22.53 1.51 -12.73
CA TYR A 679 23.87 1.96 -12.38
C TYR A 679 23.95 3.50 -12.43
N ASP A 680 24.78 4.11 -11.57
CA ASP A 680 24.81 5.56 -11.39
C ASP A 680 25.25 6.34 -12.63
N TRP A 681 26.02 5.71 -13.54
CA TRP A 681 26.51 6.34 -14.78
C TRP A 681 25.49 6.31 -15.92
N SER A 682 24.62 5.31 -15.95
CA SER A 682 23.67 5.04 -17.04
C SER A 682 22.24 5.39 -16.68
N ARG A 683 21.94 5.65 -15.39
CA ARG A 683 20.62 6.09 -14.93
C ARG A 683 20.14 7.30 -15.73
N VAL A 684 18.83 7.43 -15.92
CA VAL A 684 18.25 8.68 -16.43
C VAL A 684 18.03 9.63 -15.25
N PRO A 685 18.70 10.80 -15.19
CA PRO A 685 18.41 11.82 -14.19
C PRO A 685 17.18 12.63 -14.59
N LEU A 686 16.36 13.00 -13.61
CA LEU A 686 15.31 14.01 -13.74
C LEU A 686 15.81 15.36 -13.19
N LYS A 687 15.18 16.47 -13.60
CA LYS A 687 15.44 17.81 -13.05
C LYS A 687 15.13 17.81 -11.54
N PRO A 688 16.06 18.18 -10.65
CA PRO A 688 15.80 18.20 -9.21
C PRO A 688 14.70 19.20 -8.84
N LEU A 689 13.73 18.79 -8.02
CA LEU A 689 12.66 19.62 -7.48
C LEU A 689 13.12 20.27 -6.16
N HIS A 690 12.83 21.56 -5.98
CA HIS A 690 13.39 22.33 -4.88
C HIS A 690 12.77 21.96 -3.53
N GLY A 691 13.58 21.37 -2.65
CA GLY A 691 13.17 20.91 -1.31
C GLY A 691 12.82 19.43 -1.23
N GLU A 692 12.93 18.67 -2.32
CA GLU A 692 12.61 17.24 -2.39
C GLU A 692 13.86 16.39 -2.66
N PRO A 693 14.47 15.75 -1.64
CA PRO A 693 15.55 14.78 -1.83
C PRO A 693 15.11 13.60 -2.70
N GLY A 694 15.98 13.11 -3.58
CA GLY A 694 15.65 12.01 -4.50
C GLY A 694 14.70 12.38 -5.65
N SER A 695 14.36 13.65 -5.82
CA SER A 695 13.53 14.13 -6.95
C SER A 695 14.25 14.10 -8.31
N ASP A 696 15.56 13.86 -8.34
CA ASP A 696 16.34 13.62 -9.56
C ASP A 696 16.37 12.15 -10.00
N TYR A 697 15.80 11.25 -9.18
CA TYR A 697 15.89 9.80 -9.38
C TYR A 697 14.59 9.17 -9.88
N ILE A 698 14.74 8.35 -10.92
CA ILE A 698 13.79 7.33 -11.36
C ILE A 698 14.55 6.04 -11.69
N ASN A 699 13.92 4.88 -11.49
CA ASN A 699 14.50 3.59 -11.89
C ASN A 699 14.36 3.36 -13.41
N ALA A 700 15.22 4.05 -14.16
CA ALA A 700 15.40 3.89 -15.60
C ALA A 700 16.88 4.07 -15.97
N SER A 701 17.31 3.43 -17.05
CA SER A 701 18.67 3.53 -17.59
C SER A 701 18.64 3.82 -19.08
N PHE A 702 19.54 4.65 -19.57
CA PHE A 702 19.87 4.69 -21.00
C PHE A 702 20.50 3.34 -21.42
N ILE A 703 20.11 2.83 -22.58
CA ILE A 703 20.61 1.61 -23.18
C ILE A 703 21.17 1.93 -24.57
N PRO A 704 22.37 1.43 -24.92
CA PRO A 704 22.94 1.62 -26.25
C PRO A 704 22.17 0.80 -27.29
N GLY A 705 21.95 1.39 -28.47
CA GLY A 705 21.45 0.69 -29.64
C GLY A 705 22.55 0.39 -30.65
N LEU A 706 22.24 0.55 -31.94
CA LEU A 706 23.20 0.32 -33.03
C LEU A 706 24.05 1.58 -33.29
N TRP A 707 23.43 2.77 -33.33
CA TRP A 707 24.07 4.03 -33.72
C TRP A 707 24.37 4.96 -32.54
N SER A 708 23.60 4.87 -31.45
CA SER A 708 23.71 5.73 -30.26
C SER A 708 24.00 4.94 -28.98
N PRO A 709 24.87 5.47 -28.08
CA PRO A 709 25.06 4.89 -26.75
C PRO A 709 23.87 5.13 -25.80
N GLN A 710 22.89 5.94 -26.21
CA GLN A 710 21.69 6.31 -25.45
C GLN A 710 20.44 6.25 -26.35
N GLU A 711 20.33 5.19 -27.16
CA GLU A 711 19.29 5.06 -28.19
C GLU A 711 17.92 4.71 -27.60
N PHE A 712 17.90 3.96 -26.49
CA PHE A 712 16.68 3.56 -25.77
C PHE A 712 16.78 3.95 -24.29
N ILE A 713 15.62 4.03 -23.62
CA ILE A 713 15.55 4.07 -22.16
C ILE A 713 14.84 2.80 -21.68
N ALA A 714 15.53 1.98 -20.89
CA ALA A 714 14.92 0.84 -20.19
C ALA A 714 14.46 1.27 -18.79
N ALA A 715 13.15 1.28 -18.55
CA ALA A 715 12.53 1.69 -17.30
C ALA A 715 11.79 0.53 -16.61
N GLN A 716 11.67 0.56 -15.29
CA GLN A 716 10.70 -0.30 -14.59
C GLN A 716 9.25 0.12 -14.94
N GLY A 717 8.29 -0.79 -14.81
CA GLY A 717 6.87 -0.45 -14.81
C GLY A 717 6.55 0.45 -13.61
N PRO A 718 5.96 1.64 -13.80
CA PRO A 718 5.71 2.59 -12.71
C PRO A 718 5.01 1.96 -11.50
N LEU A 719 5.29 2.51 -10.32
CA LEU A 719 4.54 2.31 -9.09
C LEU A 719 3.57 3.48 -8.91
N ALA A 720 2.48 3.33 -8.14
CA ALA A 720 1.56 4.44 -7.83
C ALA A 720 2.28 5.75 -7.44
N GLN A 721 3.28 5.68 -6.56
CA GLN A 721 4.09 6.81 -6.12
C GLN A 721 5.15 7.31 -7.14
N THR A 722 5.35 6.62 -8.27
CA THR A 722 6.30 7.02 -9.33
C THR A 722 5.64 7.29 -10.68
N VAL A 723 4.30 7.34 -10.78
CA VAL A 723 3.60 7.72 -12.03
C VAL A 723 3.98 9.15 -12.46
N GLY A 724 4.04 10.09 -11.51
CA GLY A 724 4.49 11.46 -11.78
C GLY A 724 5.95 11.56 -12.22
N ASP A 725 6.85 10.78 -11.59
CA ASP A 725 8.24 10.68 -12.03
C ASP A 725 8.35 10.07 -13.43
N PHE A 726 7.51 9.08 -13.77
CA PHE A 726 7.50 8.48 -15.10
C PHE A 726 7.01 9.44 -16.18
N TRP A 727 5.92 10.19 -15.95
CA TRP A 727 5.51 11.21 -16.92
C TRP A 727 6.53 12.35 -17.05
N ARG A 728 7.23 12.68 -15.96
CA ARG A 728 8.36 13.62 -15.98
C ARG A 728 9.56 13.09 -16.76
N LEU A 729 9.85 11.78 -16.70
CA LEU A 729 10.82 11.12 -17.58
C LEU A 729 10.43 11.28 -19.05
N VAL A 730 9.18 10.96 -19.43
CA VAL A 730 8.69 11.11 -20.82
C VAL A 730 8.83 12.54 -21.31
N TRP A 731 8.43 13.52 -20.50
CA TRP A 731 8.52 14.93 -20.85
C TRP A 731 9.96 15.43 -20.95
N GLU A 732 10.79 15.21 -19.93
CA GLU A 732 12.14 15.77 -19.89
C GLU A 732 13.08 15.16 -20.93
N GLN A 733 12.85 13.91 -21.32
CA GLN A 733 13.58 13.25 -22.40
C GLN A 733 12.96 13.50 -23.80
N GLN A 734 11.80 14.18 -23.88
CA GLN A 734 11.04 14.40 -25.12
C GLN A 734 10.69 13.10 -25.88
N SER A 735 10.43 12.02 -25.13
CA SER A 735 10.19 10.67 -25.68
C SER A 735 8.80 10.57 -26.31
N HIS A 736 8.74 10.54 -27.64
CA HIS A 736 7.49 10.40 -28.40
C HIS A 736 6.92 8.97 -28.43
N THR A 737 7.69 7.96 -27.97
CA THR A 737 7.30 6.56 -28.04
C THR A 737 7.49 5.87 -26.68
N LEU A 738 6.42 5.24 -26.20
CA LEU A 738 6.40 4.32 -25.06
C LEU A 738 6.19 2.89 -25.55
N VAL A 739 6.89 1.92 -24.96
CA VAL A 739 6.70 0.50 -25.27
C VAL A 739 6.54 -0.29 -23.98
N MET A 740 5.35 -0.87 -23.79
CA MET A 740 4.94 -1.60 -22.59
C MET A 740 4.81 -3.10 -22.90
N LEU A 741 5.64 -3.92 -22.25
CA LEU A 741 5.77 -5.37 -22.49
C LEU A 741 5.23 -6.19 -21.30
N THR A 742 4.16 -5.73 -20.66
CA THR A 742 3.57 -6.36 -19.47
C THR A 742 2.13 -5.92 -19.32
N ASN A 743 1.25 -6.80 -18.86
CA ASN A 743 -0.07 -6.39 -18.38
C ASN A 743 0.06 -5.75 -17.00
N CYS A 744 -0.82 -4.82 -16.63
CA CYS A 744 -0.72 -4.15 -15.31
C CYS A 744 -0.78 -5.17 -14.15
N VAL A 745 -1.61 -6.20 -14.31
CA VAL A 745 -1.68 -7.37 -13.43
C VAL A 745 -1.44 -8.63 -14.26
N GLU A 746 -0.57 -9.51 -13.77
CA GLU A 746 -0.26 -10.82 -14.36
C GLU A 746 -0.25 -11.85 -13.22
N SER A 747 -1.00 -12.95 -13.35
CA SER A 747 -1.20 -14.01 -12.33
C SER A 747 -1.64 -13.50 -10.94
N GLY A 748 -2.32 -12.34 -10.89
CA GLY A 748 -2.73 -11.66 -9.66
C GLY A 748 -1.71 -10.66 -9.09
N TRP A 749 -0.55 -10.48 -9.74
CA TRP A 749 0.54 -9.62 -9.28
C TRP A 749 0.57 -8.31 -10.07
N VAL A 750 0.57 -7.17 -9.38
CA VAL A 750 0.74 -5.86 -10.04
C VAL A 750 2.16 -5.75 -10.59
N LYS A 751 2.34 -5.91 -11.90
CA LYS A 751 3.63 -5.75 -12.62
C LYS A 751 3.90 -4.30 -13.00
N CYS A 752 2.85 -3.56 -13.32
CA CYS A 752 2.92 -2.16 -13.71
C CYS A 752 1.67 -1.43 -13.19
N GLU A 753 1.84 -0.20 -12.71
CA GLU A 753 0.69 0.66 -12.41
C GLU A 753 -0.06 1.03 -13.70
N HIS A 754 -1.37 1.26 -13.62
CA HIS A 754 -2.13 1.83 -14.74
C HIS A 754 -1.84 3.34 -14.81
N TYR A 755 -0.78 3.71 -15.52
CA TYR A 755 -0.20 5.07 -15.46
C TYR A 755 -0.79 6.06 -16.47
N TRP A 756 -1.71 5.64 -17.35
CA TRP A 756 -2.37 6.47 -18.36
C TRP A 756 -3.87 6.67 -18.04
N PRO A 757 -4.58 7.60 -18.71
CA PRO A 757 -6.02 7.80 -18.51
C PRO A 757 -6.85 6.59 -18.96
N LEU A 758 -7.90 6.27 -18.19
CA LEU A 758 -8.89 5.22 -18.54
C LEU A 758 -9.90 5.67 -19.61
N ASP A 759 -10.05 6.98 -19.81
CA ASP A 759 -10.93 7.59 -20.80
C ASP A 759 -10.28 8.89 -21.33
N SER A 760 -11.03 9.67 -22.11
CA SER A 760 -10.56 10.95 -22.66
C SER A 760 -10.53 12.11 -21.65
N GLN A 761 -10.79 11.89 -20.35
CA GLN A 761 -10.59 12.91 -19.32
C GLN A 761 -9.09 13.09 -19.01
N PRO A 762 -8.55 14.32 -19.04
CA PRO A 762 -7.13 14.53 -18.79
C PRO A 762 -6.72 14.25 -17.34
N CYS A 763 -5.82 13.28 -17.13
CA CYS A 763 -5.22 13.01 -15.83
C CYS A 763 -4.02 13.95 -15.59
N THR A 764 -3.91 14.56 -14.41
CA THR A 764 -2.81 15.51 -14.11
C THR A 764 -1.83 14.92 -13.11
N HIS A 765 -0.55 14.89 -13.48
CA HIS A 765 0.55 14.35 -12.69
C HIS A 765 1.62 15.44 -12.50
N GLY A 766 1.55 16.15 -11.37
CA GLY A 766 2.37 17.34 -11.14
C GLY A 766 2.03 18.45 -12.15
N HIS A 767 3.02 18.89 -12.92
CA HIS A 767 2.85 19.93 -13.94
C HIS A 767 2.49 19.38 -15.34
N ILE A 768 2.33 18.05 -15.49
CA ILE A 768 2.05 17.39 -16.77
C ILE A 768 0.62 16.85 -16.75
N GLN A 769 -0.19 17.32 -17.69
CA GLN A 769 -1.53 16.83 -17.96
C GLN A 769 -1.47 15.83 -19.12
N VAL A 770 -2.07 14.65 -18.97
CA VAL A 770 -2.05 13.54 -19.92
C VAL A 770 -3.47 13.23 -20.36
N THR A 771 -3.72 13.28 -21.66
CA THR A 771 -5.05 12.97 -22.25
C THR A 771 -4.92 11.78 -23.20
N LEU A 772 -5.83 10.80 -23.08
CA LEU A 772 -6.02 9.77 -24.10
C LEU A 772 -6.74 10.38 -25.30
N VAL A 773 -6.15 10.27 -26.49
CA VAL A 773 -6.68 10.82 -27.75
C VAL A 773 -7.35 9.72 -28.58
N ASP A 774 -6.71 8.54 -28.67
CA ASP A 774 -7.21 7.39 -29.42
C ASP A 774 -6.65 6.07 -28.87
N GLU A 775 -7.35 4.94 -29.11
CA GLU A 775 -6.96 3.59 -28.69
C GLU A 775 -7.32 2.54 -29.77
N GLU A 776 -6.29 1.93 -30.38
CA GLU A 776 -6.43 0.79 -31.30
C GLU A 776 -6.13 -0.52 -30.58
N VAL A 777 -7.14 -1.37 -30.35
CA VAL A 777 -6.95 -2.69 -29.73
C VAL A 777 -6.84 -3.78 -30.79
N THR A 778 -5.79 -4.59 -30.72
CA THR A 778 -5.65 -5.86 -31.47
C THR A 778 -5.60 -7.06 -30.51
N GLU A 779 -5.61 -8.28 -31.04
CA GLU A 779 -5.45 -9.51 -30.25
C GLU A 779 -4.15 -9.56 -29.43
N ASN A 780 -3.05 -9.03 -29.98
CA ASN A 780 -1.71 -9.23 -29.41
C ASN A 780 -1.10 -7.96 -28.78
N TRP A 781 -1.61 -6.78 -29.14
CA TRP A 781 -1.19 -5.48 -28.58
C TRP A 781 -2.28 -4.41 -28.68
N THR A 782 -2.17 -3.38 -27.85
CA THR A 782 -2.93 -2.13 -27.95
C THR A 782 -2.00 -0.98 -28.32
N THR A 783 -2.42 -0.10 -29.22
CA THR A 783 -1.77 1.20 -29.50
C THR A 783 -2.60 2.30 -28.86
N ARG A 784 -1.99 3.26 -28.17
CA ARG A 784 -2.68 4.46 -27.64
C ARG A 784 -1.97 5.72 -28.08
N ASP A 785 -2.72 6.68 -28.61
CA ASP A 785 -2.23 8.04 -28.80
C ASP A 785 -2.56 8.88 -27.57
N LEU A 786 -1.51 9.42 -26.96
CA LEU A 786 -1.58 10.24 -25.75
C LEU A 786 -1.08 11.64 -26.07
N LYS A 787 -1.70 12.65 -25.46
CA LYS A 787 -1.24 14.03 -25.51
C LYS A 787 -0.82 14.47 -24.12
N LEU A 788 0.47 14.74 -23.96
CA LEU A 788 1.02 15.42 -22.80
C LEU A 788 0.91 16.92 -23.02
N PHE A 789 0.54 17.67 -21.98
CA PHE A 789 0.57 19.12 -21.94
C PHE A 789 1.23 19.57 -20.63
N HIS A 790 2.35 20.29 -20.73
CA HIS A 790 3.05 20.80 -19.56
C HIS A 790 2.52 22.19 -19.21
N VAL A 791 1.84 22.30 -18.07
CA VAL A 791 1.03 23.46 -17.68
C VAL A 791 1.89 24.72 -17.54
N GLU A 792 3.13 24.63 -17.06
CA GLU A 792 4.01 25.80 -16.93
C GLU A 792 4.70 26.20 -18.24
N GLU A 793 5.25 25.24 -19.00
CA GLU A 793 5.88 25.52 -20.30
C GLU A 793 4.87 25.92 -21.40
N GLN A 794 3.57 25.66 -21.19
CA GLN A 794 2.49 25.87 -22.18
C GLN A 794 2.74 25.15 -23.53
N LYS A 795 3.43 24.00 -23.48
CA LYS A 795 3.75 23.15 -24.63
C LYS A 795 2.98 21.83 -24.55
N ALA A 796 2.77 21.22 -25.72
CA ALA A 796 2.25 19.85 -25.83
C ALA A 796 3.29 18.91 -26.48
N LEU A 797 3.24 17.63 -26.12
CA LEU A 797 4.02 16.54 -26.68
C LEU A 797 3.07 15.39 -27.02
N SER A 798 3.02 14.98 -28.28
CA SER A 798 2.25 13.80 -28.71
C SER A 798 3.10 12.54 -28.49
N VAL A 799 2.56 11.55 -27.77
CA VAL A 799 3.26 10.34 -27.36
C VAL A 799 2.41 9.12 -27.72
N ARG A 800 2.98 8.17 -28.47
CA ARG A 800 2.31 6.89 -28.79
C ARG A 800 2.80 5.78 -27.86
N GLN A 801 1.87 5.10 -27.21
CA GLN A 801 2.15 3.91 -26.39
C GLN A 801 1.83 2.63 -27.17
N PHE A 802 2.80 1.74 -27.29
CA PHE A 802 2.65 0.40 -27.83
C PHE A 802 2.65 -0.61 -26.68
N HIS A 803 1.50 -1.20 -26.38
CA HIS A 803 1.28 -2.10 -25.26
C HIS A 803 1.10 -3.54 -25.75
N TYR A 804 2.17 -4.35 -25.73
CA TYR A 804 2.11 -5.76 -26.11
C TYR A 804 1.58 -6.60 -24.95
N ILE A 805 0.38 -7.17 -25.14
CA ILE A 805 -0.38 -7.87 -24.10
C ILE A 805 -0.18 -9.38 -24.12
N ALA A 806 0.25 -9.94 -25.25
CA ALA A 806 0.39 -11.39 -25.49
C ALA A 806 1.69 -12.02 -24.96
N TRP A 807 2.44 -11.36 -24.07
CA TRP A 807 3.61 -12.00 -23.42
C TRP A 807 3.16 -12.75 -22.16
N PRO A 808 3.34 -14.07 -22.07
CA PRO A 808 2.87 -14.85 -20.92
C PRO A 808 3.58 -14.49 -19.61
N ASP A 809 2.85 -14.60 -18.51
CA ASP A 809 3.28 -14.36 -17.14
C ASP A 809 4.51 -15.21 -16.74
N HIS A 810 4.61 -16.41 -17.32
CA HIS A 810 5.72 -17.35 -17.15
C HIS A 810 6.36 -17.65 -18.52
N GLY A 811 7.69 -17.45 -18.62
CA GLY A 811 8.46 -17.81 -19.81
C GLY A 811 8.44 -16.77 -20.94
N VAL A 812 8.16 -17.25 -22.14
CA VAL A 812 8.24 -16.53 -23.43
C VAL A 812 7.04 -16.91 -24.32
N PRO A 813 6.65 -16.09 -25.30
CA PRO A 813 5.61 -16.45 -26.27
C PRO A 813 5.89 -17.79 -26.97
N HIS A 814 4.85 -18.59 -27.21
CA HIS A 814 4.99 -19.92 -27.83
C HIS A 814 5.40 -19.90 -29.31
N SER A 815 5.32 -18.75 -29.97
CA SER A 815 5.85 -18.51 -31.32
C SER A 815 6.51 -17.13 -31.38
N PRO A 816 7.60 -16.96 -32.14
CA PRO A 816 8.15 -15.64 -32.46
C PRO A 816 7.21 -14.74 -33.28
N ASP A 817 6.30 -15.33 -34.07
CA ASP A 817 5.57 -14.59 -35.12
C ASP A 817 4.75 -13.39 -34.62
N PRO A 818 4.00 -13.46 -33.49
CA PRO A 818 3.27 -12.30 -32.97
C PRO A 818 4.20 -11.16 -32.49
N LEU A 819 5.38 -11.48 -31.94
CA LEU A 819 6.35 -10.47 -31.53
C LEU A 819 7.07 -9.86 -32.74
N LEU A 820 7.36 -10.64 -33.78
CA LEU A 820 7.90 -10.13 -35.04
C LEU A 820 6.88 -9.24 -35.78
N ALA A 821 5.58 -9.57 -35.72
CA ALA A 821 4.51 -8.73 -36.25
C ALA A 821 4.41 -7.39 -35.48
N PHE A 822 4.44 -7.43 -34.15
CA PHE A 822 4.50 -6.24 -33.30
C PHE A 822 5.74 -5.39 -33.58
N TRP A 823 6.91 -6.02 -33.68
CA TRP A 823 8.17 -5.34 -34.01
C TRP A 823 8.11 -4.63 -35.36
N LYS A 824 7.57 -5.26 -36.42
CA LYS A 824 7.41 -4.62 -37.74
C LYS A 824 6.54 -3.35 -37.68
N VAL A 825 5.52 -3.32 -36.82
CA VAL A 825 4.67 -2.12 -36.59
C VAL A 825 5.44 -1.05 -35.81
N LEU A 826 6.12 -1.43 -34.73
CA LEU A 826 6.92 -0.54 -33.88
C LEU A 826 8.09 0.10 -34.66
N ARG A 827 8.86 -0.71 -35.39
CA ARG A 827 10.01 -0.29 -36.21
C ARG A 827 9.59 0.77 -37.22
N LYS A 828 8.56 0.47 -38.02
CA LYS A 828 7.95 1.40 -38.98
C LYS A 828 7.53 2.73 -38.34
N TRP A 829 7.03 2.72 -37.10
CA TRP A 829 6.71 3.96 -36.39
C TRP A 829 7.96 4.73 -35.93
N LEU A 830 8.96 4.04 -35.39
CA LEU A 830 10.23 4.66 -34.96
C LEU A 830 10.94 5.32 -36.15
N ASP A 831 10.97 4.66 -37.31
CA ASP A 831 11.58 5.17 -38.55
C ASP A 831 10.85 6.39 -39.10
N GLN A 832 9.55 6.53 -38.81
CA GLN A 832 8.75 7.71 -39.16
C GLN A 832 8.93 8.86 -38.15
N ASN A 833 9.49 8.61 -36.96
CA ASN A 833 9.56 9.55 -35.84
C ASN A 833 10.98 9.78 -35.30
N MET A 834 12.01 9.62 -36.15
CA MET A 834 13.44 9.77 -35.80
C MET A 834 13.83 11.14 -35.16
N GLY A 835 12.99 12.16 -35.27
CA GLY A 835 13.25 13.51 -34.71
C GLY A 835 12.92 13.67 -33.22
N GLY A 836 12.47 12.61 -32.55
CA GLY A 836 12.10 12.62 -31.14
C GLY A 836 13.22 12.27 -30.17
N GLY A 837 12.92 12.34 -28.86
CA GLY A 837 13.74 11.75 -27.81
C GLY A 837 13.65 10.22 -27.79
N PRO A 838 14.57 9.53 -27.07
CA PRO A 838 14.72 8.09 -27.12
C PRO A 838 13.45 7.35 -26.67
N PRO A 839 13.03 6.28 -27.36
CA PRO A 839 11.90 5.44 -26.94
C PRO A 839 12.12 4.83 -25.54
N ILE A 840 11.10 4.92 -24.70
CA ILE A 840 11.10 4.34 -23.35
C ILE A 840 10.43 2.96 -23.40
N VAL A 841 11.21 1.90 -23.17
CA VAL A 841 10.76 0.52 -23.17
C VAL A 841 10.71 0.00 -21.73
N HIS A 842 9.59 -0.57 -21.32
CA HIS A 842 9.41 -1.10 -19.97
C HIS A 842 8.60 -2.41 -19.93
N CYS A 843 8.72 -3.11 -18.81
CA CYS A 843 7.88 -4.25 -18.45
C CYS A 843 7.57 -4.13 -16.95
N SER A 844 7.68 -5.21 -16.15
CA SER A 844 7.69 -5.10 -14.69
C SER A 844 9.01 -4.47 -14.18
N ALA A 845 10.12 -5.20 -14.32
CA ALA A 845 11.43 -4.79 -13.82
C ALA A 845 12.24 -3.90 -14.80
N GLY A 846 11.82 -3.84 -16.07
CA GLY A 846 12.54 -3.11 -17.11
C GLY A 846 13.85 -3.77 -17.55
N VAL A 847 13.94 -5.11 -17.49
CA VAL A 847 15.18 -5.85 -17.81
C VAL A 847 14.97 -7.09 -18.68
N GLY A 848 14.03 -7.98 -18.32
CA GLY A 848 13.79 -9.23 -19.06
C GLY A 848 13.18 -9.02 -20.44
N ARG A 849 11.84 -8.90 -20.50
CA ARG A 849 11.11 -8.64 -21.75
C ARG A 849 11.60 -7.37 -22.46
N THR A 850 11.85 -6.30 -21.69
CA THR A 850 12.48 -5.04 -22.16
C THR A 850 13.80 -5.27 -22.90
N GLY A 851 14.76 -5.97 -22.27
CA GLY A 851 16.03 -6.27 -22.93
C GLY A 851 15.87 -7.23 -24.11
N THR A 852 14.89 -8.14 -24.07
CA THR A 852 14.61 -9.05 -25.19
C THR A 852 14.13 -8.29 -26.42
N LEU A 853 13.23 -7.30 -26.26
CA LEU A 853 12.80 -6.46 -27.39
C LEU A 853 13.91 -5.52 -27.89
N ILE A 854 14.65 -4.85 -27.00
CA ILE A 854 15.74 -3.95 -27.43
C ILE A 854 16.85 -4.76 -28.14
N ALA A 855 17.18 -5.95 -27.66
CA ALA A 855 18.07 -6.87 -28.36
C ALA A 855 17.52 -7.25 -29.73
N LEU A 856 16.25 -7.65 -29.83
CA LEU A 856 15.65 -8.05 -31.10
C LEU A 856 15.66 -6.91 -32.12
N ASP A 857 15.23 -5.71 -31.72
CA ASP A 857 15.21 -4.53 -32.59
C ASP A 857 16.62 -4.20 -33.12
N VAL A 858 17.60 -4.09 -32.23
CA VAL A 858 18.97 -3.71 -32.60
C VAL A 858 19.67 -4.81 -33.41
N LEU A 859 19.48 -6.09 -33.08
CA LEU A 859 20.08 -7.20 -33.82
C LEU A 859 19.43 -7.39 -35.20
N LEU A 860 18.12 -7.14 -35.35
CA LEU A 860 17.51 -7.16 -36.70
C LEU A 860 17.99 -6.00 -37.57
N GLN A 861 18.13 -4.78 -37.01
CA GLN A 861 18.75 -3.67 -37.74
C GLN A 861 20.23 -3.95 -38.07
N GLN A 862 20.99 -4.60 -37.17
CA GLN A 862 22.36 -5.05 -37.46
C GLN A 862 22.38 -6.07 -38.60
N LEU A 863 21.48 -7.06 -38.58
CA LEU A 863 21.35 -8.08 -39.61
C LEU A 863 21.04 -7.47 -40.98
N GLU A 864 20.11 -6.51 -41.04
CA GLU A 864 19.72 -5.79 -42.26
C GLU A 864 20.83 -4.87 -42.80
N CYS A 865 21.67 -4.29 -41.94
CA CYS A 865 22.73 -3.35 -42.32
C CYS A 865 24.09 -4.00 -42.59
N GLU A 866 24.45 -5.05 -41.84
CA GLU A 866 25.81 -5.62 -41.80
C GLU A 866 25.86 -7.08 -42.28
N GLY A 867 24.72 -7.76 -42.41
CA GLY A 867 24.64 -9.18 -42.77
C GLY A 867 25.09 -10.14 -41.67
N LEU A 868 25.28 -9.64 -40.44
CA LEU A 868 25.75 -10.39 -39.28
C LEU A 868 25.06 -9.93 -37.99
N VAL A 869 25.12 -10.75 -36.95
CA VAL A 869 24.53 -10.50 -35.63
C VAL A 869 25.40 -11.02 -34.50
N GLY A 870 25.53 -10.25 -33.42
CA GLY A 870 26.22 -10.66 -32.20
C GLY A 870 25.32 -10.72 -30.95
N PRO A 871 24.38 -11.67 -30.80
CA PRO A 871 23.43 -11.67 -29.69
C PRO A 871 24.10 -11.71 -28.32
N PHE A 872 25.13 -12.56 -28.14
CA PHE A 872 25.96 -12.61 -26.93
C PHE A 872 26.60 -11.25 -26.63
N ASN A 873 27.28 -10.67 -27.63
CA ASN A 873 28.01 -9.40 -27.51
C ASN A 873 27.08 -8.22 -27.24
N PHE A 874 25.90 -8.19 -27.85
CA PHE A 874 24.92 -7.13 -27.63
C PHE A 874 24.20 -7.24 -26.27
N VAL A 875 23.81 -8.44 -25.84
CA VAL A 875 23.24 -8.61 -24.50
C VAL A 875 24.27 -8.30 -23.41
N ARG A 876 25.55 -8.63 -23.64
CA ARG A 876 26.69 -8.18 -22.81
C ARG A 876 26.81 -6.66 -22.77
N LYS A 877 26.78 -5.99 -23.92
CA LYS A 877 26.78 -4.50 -24.07
C LYS A 877 25.65 -3.87 -23.25
N MET A 878 24.42 -4.40 -23.33
CA MET A 878 23.27 -3.93 -22.54
C MET A 878 23.42 -4.20 -21.04
N ARG A 879 23.96 -5.36 -20.62
CA ARG A 879 24.23 -5.68 -19.20
C ARG A 879 25.27 -4.77 -18.56
N GLY A 880 26.16 -4.21 -19.37
CA GLY A 880 27.04 -3.12 -18.99
C GLY A 880 26.30 -1.81 -18.63
N SER A 881 25.11 -1.56 -19.20
CA SER A 881 24.32 -0.35 -18.97
C SER A 881 23.16 -0.52 -17.99
N ARG A 882 22.58 -1.71 -17.84
CA ARG A 882 21.54 -2.01 -16.83
C ARG A 882 21.63 -3.49 -16.42
N PRO A 883 21.53 -3.85 -15.13
CA PRO A 883 21.68 -5.23 -14.70
C PRO A 883 20.57 -6.13 -15.25
N LEU A 884 20.87 -7.43 -15.43
CA LEU A 884 19.92 -8.49 -15.78
C LEU A 884 19.14 -8.29 -17.11
N MET A 885 19.62 -7.43 -18.02
CA MET A 885 19.04 -7.28 -19.36
C MET A 885 19.04 -8.64 -20.09
N VAL A 886 17.88 -9.03 -20.64
CA VAL A 886 17.52 -10.42 -21.01
C VAL A 886 17.68 -11.34 -19.78
N GLN A 887 16.61 -11.52 -19.00
CA GLN A 887 16.70 -11.92 -17.58
C GLN A 887 16.73 -13.44 -17.38
N THR A 888 16.31 -14.23 -18.37
CA THR A 888 16.32 -15.70 -18.31
C THR A 888 16.96 -16.30 -19.56
N GLU A 889 17.51 -17.50 -19.42
CA GLU A 889 18.02 -18.28 -20.55
C GLU A 889 16.92 -18.49 -21.62
N ALA A 890 15.68 -18.78 -21.20
CA ALA A 890 14.54 -18.88 -22.12
C ALA A 890 14.30 -17.60 -22.95
N GLN A 891 14.55 -16.40 -22.39
CA GLN A 891 14.48 -15.14 -23.14
C GLN A 891 15.67 -14.98 -24.12
N TYR A 892 16.85 -15.50 -23.77
CA TYR A 892 18.01 -15.53 -24.65
C TYR A 892 17.83 -16.53 -25.81
N VAL A 893 17.30 -17.73 -25.55
CA VAL A 893 16.93 -18.71 -26.59
C VAL A 893 15.83 -18.15 -27.49
N PHE A 894 14.78 -17.55 -26.92
CA PHE A 894 13.68 -16.96 -27.69
C PHE A 894 14.14 -15.80 -28.59
N LEU A 895 15.10 -14.98 -28.15
CA LEU A 895 15.75 -13.96 -29.00
C LEU A 895 16.37 -14.58 -30.27
N HIS A 896 17.08 -15.69 -30.14
CA HIS A 896 17.64 -16.41 -31.29
C HIS A 896 16.55 -17.02 -32.19
N GLN A 897 15.48 -17.54 -31.59
CA GLN A 897 14.33 -18.05 -32.34
C GLN A 897 13.61 -16.93 -33.13
N CYS A 898 13.52 -15.72 -32.58
CA CYS A 898 13.03 -14.55 -33.32
C CYS A 898 13.93 -14.17 -34.51
N ILE A 899 15.25 -14.13 -34.33
CA ILE A 899 16.19 -13.79 -35.41
C ILE A 899 16.20 -14.87 -36.51
N LEU A 900 16.20 -16.15 -36.12
CA LEU A 900 16.10 -17.27 -37.06
C LEU A 900 14.77 -17.27 -37.82
N ARG A 901 13.66 -16.97 -37.13
CA ARG A 901 12.34 -16.88 -37.76
C ARG A 901 12.22 -15.68 -38.70
N PHE A 902 12.89 -14.56 -38.39
CA PHE A 902 12.99 -13.43 -39.31
C PHE A 902 13.74 -13.83 -40.60
N LEU A 903 14.90 -14.49 -40.49
CA LEU A 903 15.67 -15.00 -41.65
C LEU A 903 14.85 -15.97 -42.51
N GLN A 904 14.01 -16.81 -41.90
CA GLN A 904 13.07 -17.70 -42.61
C GLN A 904 11.94 -16.95 -43.32
N GLN A 905 11.58 -15.75 -42.88
CA GLN A 905 10.55 -14.91 -43.53
C GLN A 905 11.13 -14.05 -44.66
N SER A 906 12.43 -13.75 -44.65
CA SER A 906 13.09 -12.91 -45.66
C SER A 906 13.73 -13.71 -46.81
N HIS A 907 13.78 -15.05 -46.73
CA HIS A 907 14.05 -15.93 -47.86
C HIS A 907 12.77 -16.66 -48.31
N PRO A 908 12.09 -16.20 -49.37
CA PRO A 908 11.09 -17.01 -50.06
C PRO A 908 11.71 -18.31 -50.58
N ALA A 909 10.94 -19.40 -50.54
CA ALA A 909 11.22 -20.53 -51.42
C ALA A 909 11.05 -20.09 -52.90
N PRO A 910 11.76 -20.70 -53.86
CA PRO A 910 11.53 -20.41 -55.27
C PRO A 910 10.07 -20.64 -55.63
N GLU A 911 9.47 -19.68 -56.34
CA GLU A 911 8.07 -19.74 -56.77
C GLU A 911 7.89 -20.90 -57.77
N GLU A 912 6.98 -21.83 -57.47
CA GLU A 912 6.45 -22.72 -58.50
C GLU A 912 5.44 -21.92 -59.35
N GLU A 913 5.62 -21.90 -60.67
CA GLU A 913 4.78 -21.14 -61.60
C GLU A 913 3.35 -21.73 -61.69
N GLU A 914 2.44 -21.35 -60.79
CA GLU A 914 1.01 -21.67 -60.95
C GLU A 914 0.40 -20.88 -62.12
N VAL A 915 -0.20 -21.61 -63.05
CA VAL A 915 -0.68 -21.09 -64.33
C VAL A 915 -2.01 -20.34 -64.16
N MET A 916 -2.04 -19.11 -64.65
CA MET A 916 -3.23 -18.26 -64.75
C MET A 916 -4.45 -18.96 -65.36
N TYR A 917 -5.53 -19.05 -64.59
CA TYR A 917 -6.90 -19.26 -65.10
C TYR A 917 -7.87 -18.28 -64.42
N GLU A 918 -8.39 -17.33 -65.20
CA GLU A 918 -9.48 -16.46 -64.76
C GLU A 918 -10.84 -17.21 -64.77
N ASN A 919 -11.73 -16.79 -63.86
CA ASN A 919 -13.20 -16.74 -63.95
C ASN A 919 -13.93 -17.82 -64.80
N VAL A 920 -14.94 -18.53 -64.28
CA VAL A 920 -16.30 -17.99 -64.08
C VAL A 920 -17.15 -18.92 -63.18
N ALA A 921 -18.15 -18.31 -62.52
CA ALA A 921 -19.24 -18.87 -61.70
C ALA A 921 -19.72 -20.32 -61.93
N ASP A 922 -19.91 -21.06 -60.82
CA ASP A 922 -21.23 -21.45 -60.25
C ASP A 922 -20.99 -22.28 -58.95
N LEU A 923 -21.58 -21.93 -57.79
CA LEU A 923 -22.96 -22.13 -57.32
C LEU A 923 -23.34 -23.59 -56.94
N LEU A 924 -23.62 -23.75 -55.64
CA LEU A 924 -24.58 -24.65 -54.98
C LEU A 924 -24.23 -26.13 -54.64
N CYS A 925 -24.44 -26.40 -53.34
CA CYS A 925 -25.11 -27.56 -52.73
C CYS A 925 -24.45 -28.95 -52.61
N GLU A 926 -24.06 -29.22 -51.35
CA GLU A 926 -24.60 -30.30 -50.48
C GLU A 926 -24.23 -31.78 -50.72
N ASN A 927 -23.63 -32.35 -49.66
CA ASN A 927 -23.31 -33.77 -49.51
C ASN A 927 -24.55 -34.66 -49.25
N VAL A 928 -25.14 -35.28 -50.29
CA VAL A 928 -26.00 -36.49 -50.10
C VAL A 928 -25.79 -37.52 -51.22
N ALA A 929 -24.68 -38.29 -51.18
CA ALA A 929 -24.51 -39.49 -52.02
C ALA A 929 -23.44 -40.49 -51.49
N ALA A 930 -22.27 -40.00 -51.07
CA ALA A 930 -21.08 -40.84 -50.84
C ALA A 930 -21.19 -41.86 -49.69
N ILE A 931 -22.20 -41.74 -48.81
CA ILE A 931 -22.40 -42.64 -47.66
C ILE A 931 -23.08 -43.98 -48.06
N GLN A 932 -23.62 -44.09 -49.28
CA GLN A 932 -24.47 -45.23 -49.69
C GLN A 932 -23.88 -46.17 -50.77
N ALA A 933 -22.55 -46.20 -50.91
CA ALA A 933 -21.85 -47.21 -51.72
C ALA A 933 -21.11 -48.29 -50.90
N HIS A 934 -21.20 -48.28 -49.56
CA HIS A 934 -20.51 -49.24 -48.68
C HIS A 934 -21.48 -50.18 -47.95
N LYS A 935 -22.27 -50.92 -48.73
CA LYS A 935 -23.08 -52.05 -48.23
C LYS A 935 -23.35 -53.14 -49.28
N CYS A 936 -22.27 -53.62 -49.90
CA CYS A 936 -22.19 -54.95 -50.49
C CYS A 936 -20.82 -55.56 -50.16
N GLU A 937 -20.82 -56.85 -49.85
CA GLU A 937 -19.66 -57.74 -49.64
C GLU A 937 -18.76 -57.50 -48.40
N VAL A 938 -19.15 -58.20 -47.33
CA VAL A 938 -18.41 -58.61 -46.11
C VAL A 938 -18.14 -57.52 -45.07
#